data_AF-A0A956HIK7-F1
#
_entry.id   AF-A0A956HIK7-F1
#
_cell.length_a   1.000
_cell.length_b   1.000
_cell.length_c   1.000
_cell.angle_alpha   90.00
_cell.angle_beta   90.00
_cell.angle_gamma   90.00
#
_symmetry.space_group_name_H-M   'P 1'
#
loop_
_entity.id
_entity.type
_entity.pdbx_description
1 polymer ?
#
loop_
_entity_poly.entity_id
_entity_poly.type
_entity_poly.pdbx_seq_one_letter_code
_entity_poly.pdbx_strand_id
1 'polypeptide(L)'
;MTTSMQGSWTVKVKSKSATWAQRFRIAGSSNGKDGVYAGETATAAVFVTGNPWGITVEHNPTGTSDWRASRQRMAGFRVDGGQFLFEIRSDDGGGQDTDYNDLVLECSMPLSDSEYVIYGEVKSHSGLCLFNPCYPKPFYVIDQPWALKEILSNAAARKVLASFYPERVRRDVRGLDRDEAFRPLMIPTGLGDDPGVVVKGRDLTRVVKEAEASRTSERQPTNLRVATPSVSRISMPTLRNAASLRARLPGTLPLVRDRVDVRALANLQKLVLRQCKVRPVAETLLRFVEYDRTDAEKLGSPYTGEGAREVLGHAATDEFGSYVFRFSWSYAQMAGELGDVTSTEDVAAGVRPDVIVQILEELPEGVIYETAPHFDIANVRRINLCIPQSALGRPVTACQGGRAIQAIGDIFIVPHAGTTLHADGTISNTGPSGPAVDHAAWRGTLDLYACFLDTNPKVTHCTIRYRRAGEASWSFVNEGYSHLKRQADGTWASETVGPHQVSLRVNGPASPKQTVDAYLNIESDTQWLNTHRDRKVRLNTLRYQAIEGAVEFKLEGYDASGERVPGAEDVVKLYLDNHASTGAIASITYGSQTFDECALIELPAANSPLTIKLRVDDPEGFLSSYALSVYHGSNDFTPTHDAATGQPVAASYQSVAPFRFYGTTLSAGADGHVEVNLIPVSGSWLPPGRSFCAFSFNLSSVDRTTDGKSTPGGRTLWRELIGISHPPS
;
A
#
# COMPACT_ATOMS: atom_id res chain seq x y z
N MET A 1 -3.07 -5.82 24.66
CA MET A 1 -3.28 -4.94 23.48
C MET A 1 -4.15 -3.74 23.91
N THR A 2 -4.05 -2.57 23.27
CA THR A 2 -4.95 -1.41 23.51
C THR A 2 -5.93 -1.28 22.34
N THR A 3 -7.22 -1.10 22.59
CA THR A 3 -8.21 -0.78 21.56
C THR A 3 -8.37 0.73 21.47
N SER A 4 -8.24 1.29 20.27
CA SER A 4 -8.48 2.72 20.00
C SER A 4 -9.98 2.97 19.82
N MET A 5 -10.48 4.02 20.45
CA MET A 5 -11.88 4.42 20.48
C MET A 5 -12.02 5.90 20.14
N GLN A 6 -13.07 6.30 19.44
CA GLN A 6 -13.30 7.70 19.05
C GLN A 6 -14.63 8.25 19.59
N GLY A 7 -14.57 9.44 20.16
CA GLY A 7 -15.58 10.18 20.95
C GLY A 7 -16.34 9.35 21.98
N SER A 8 -17.67 9.45 22.04
CA SER A 8 -18.43 9.08 23.24
C SER A 8 -18.92 7.64 23.26
N TRP A 9 -18.51 6.88 24.28
CA TRP A 9 -18.94 5.51 24.52
C TRP A 9 -19.21 5.25 26.00
N THR A 10 -20.12 4.31 26.28
CA THR A 10 -20.29 3.71 27.61
C THR A 10 -19.62 2.35 27.62
N VAL A 11 -18.70 2.13 28.55
CA VAL A 11 -18.01 0.85 28.76
C VAL A 11 -18.55 0.19 30.02
N LYS A 12 -18.96 -1.08 29.92
CA LYS A 12 -19.49 -1.87 31.04
C LYS A 12 -18.88 -3.27 31.05
N VAL A 13 -18.55 -3.79 32.23
CA VAL A 13 -18.21 -5.21 32.38
C VAL A 13 -19.48 -6.05 32.19
N LYS A 14 -19.51 -6.85 31.12
CA LYS A 14 -20.62 -7.74 30.78
C LYS A 14 -20.50 -9.07 31.54
N SER A 15 -19.32 -9.67 31.54
CA SER A 15 -19.03 -10.93 32.22
C SER A 15 -17.53 -11.07 32.52
N LYS A 16 -17.21 -11.91 33.51
CA LYS A 16 -15.85 -12.37 33.82
C LYS A 16 -15.89 -13.87 34.09
N SER A 17 -15.00 -14.62 33.47
CA SER A 17 -14.87 -16.08 33.63
C SER A 17 -13.51 -16.48 34.18
N ALA A 18 -12.49 -15.64 34.00
CA ALA A 18 -11.13 -15.91 34.47
C ALA A 18 -11.05 -16.05 35.99
N THR A 19 -10.14 -16.91 36.47
CA THR A 19 -9.80 -16.97 37.90
C THR A 19 -8.91 -15.82 38.32
N TRP A 20 -7.95 -15.43 37.48
CA TRP A 20 -7.05 -14.31 37.76
C TRP A 20 -7.82 -12.99 37.91
N ALA A 21 -7.23 -12.06 38.66
CA ALA A 21 -7.77 -10.71 38.76
C ALA A 21 -7.65 -10.03 37.40
N GLN A 22 -8.73 -9.38 36.96
CA GLN A 22 -8.83 -8.69 35.69
C GLN A 22 -9.19 -7.23 35.96
N ARG A 23 -8.69 -6.32 35.13
CA ARG A 23 -9.03 -4.89 35.16
C ARG A 23 -9.01 -4.32 33.76
N PHE A 24 -9.60 -3.14 33.58
CA PHE A 24 -9.43 -2.37 32.35
C PHE A 24 -8.96 -0.95 32.67
N ARG A 25 -8.14 -0.41 31.77
CA ARG A 25 -7.59 0.94 31.85
C ARG A 25 -8.16 1.79 30.73
N ILE A 26 -8.55 3.02 31.06
CA ILE A 26 -8.90 4.07 30.10
C ILE A 26 -7.81 5.14 30.15
N ALA A 27 -7.39 5.62 28.99
CA ALA A 27 -6.45 6.73 28.86
C ALA A 27 -6.80 7.60 27.64
N GLY A 28 -6.49 8.90 27.69
CA GLY A 28 -6.74 9.83 26.58
C GLY A 28 -8.16 10.42 26.54
N SER A 29 -8.96 10.24 27.59
CA SER A 29 -10.30 10.81 27.66
C SER A 29 -10.26 12.32 27.83
N SER A 30 -11.11 13.02 27.09
CA SER A 30 -11.32 14.47 27.23
C SER A 30 -12.29 14.83 28.36
N ASN A 31 -13.01 13.85 28.92
CA ASN A 31 -13.98 14.05 30.00
C ASN A 31 -13.48 13.61 31.39
N GLY A 32 -12.17 13.42 31.57
CA GLY A 32 -11.55 13.13 32.87
C GLY A 32 -11.86 11.74 33.42
N LYS A 33 -11.99 10.74 32.55
CA LYS A 33 -12.27 9.33 32.88
C LYS A 33 -11.07 8.42 32.70
N ASP A 34 -9.87 9.01 32.64
CA ASP A 34 -8.64 8.25 32.64
C ASP A 34 -8.47 7.57 34.01
N GLY A 35 -8.09 6.29 33.99
CA GLY A 35 -8.00 5.53 35.22
C GLY A 35 -8.00 4.02 35.02
N VAL A 36 -7.96 3.32 36.15
CA VAL A 36 -8.00 1.86 36.22
C VAL A 36 -9.29 1.44 36.91
N TYR A 37 -10.01 0.51 36.28
CA TYR A 37 -11.33 0.05 36.69
C TYR A 37 -11.31 -1.47 36.90
N ALA A 38 -11.99 -1.96 37.93
CA ALA A 38 -12.06 -3.39 38.21
C ALA A 38 -12.77 -4.13 37.07
N GLY A 39 -12.30 -5.34 36.74
CA GLY A 39 -12.90 -6.23 35.75
C GLY A 39 -14.08 -7.02 36.32
N GLU A 40 -14.87 -6.43 37.22
CA GLU A 40 -15.97 -7.10 37.91
C GLU A 40 -17.32 -6.61 37.40
N THR A 41 -18.33 -7.47 37.31
CA THR A 41 -19.68 -7.11 36.84
C THR A 41 -20.40 -6.09 37.71
N ALA A 42 -19.96 -5.91 38.97
CA ALA A 42 -20.43 -4.87 39.87
C ALA A 42 -19.83 -3.47 39.57
N THR A 43 -18.80 -3.40 38.73
CA THR A 43 -18.16 -2.13 38.34
C THR A 43 -19.17 -1.27 37.60
N ALA A 44 -19.35 -0.03 38.07
CA ALA A 44 -20.25 0.92 37.43
C ALA A 44 -19.82 1.19 35.98
N ALA A 45 -20.80 1.33 35.09
CA ALA A 45 -20.52 1.67 33.70
C ALA A 45 -19.82 3.03 33.60
N VAL A 46 -18.80 3.11 32.73
CA VAL A 46 -17.96 4.30 32.57
C VAL A 46 -18.31 4.97 31.25
N PHE A 47 -18.81 6.19 31.31
CA PHE A 47 -19.05 7.01 30.12
C PHE A 47 -17.79 7.81 29.76
N VAL A 48 -17.15 7.47 28.65
CA VAL A 48 -15.87 8.03 28.20
C VAL A 48 -16.09 8.85 26.94
N THR A 49 -15.37 9.95 26.79
CA THR A 49 -15.31 10.76 25.56
C THR A 49 -13.86 11.17 25.30
N GLY A 50 -13.41 11.21 24.04
CA GLY A 50 -12.05 11.63 23.63
C GLY A 50 -11.85 11.44 22.13
N ASN A 51 -10.83 12.01 21.49
CA ASN A 51 -10.60 11.81 20.05
C ASN A 51 -9.10 11.75 19.70
N PRO A 52 -8.50 10.54 19.60
CA PRO A 52 -9.00 9.25 20.11
C PRO A 52 -8.79 9.11 21.62
N TRP A 53 -9.22 7.99 22.20
CA TRP A 53 -8.86 7.50 23.54
C TRP A 53 -8.69 5.97 23.50
N GLY A 54 -8.02 5.40 24.50
CA GLY A 54 -7.62 4.00 24.53
C GLY A 54 -8.25 3.19 25.67
N ILE A 55 -8.54 1.91 25.39
CA ILE A 55 -8.92 0.92 26.40
C ILE A 55 -8.00 -0.31 26.36
N THR A 56 -7.47 -0.68 27.52
CA THR A 56 -6.59 -1.86 27.68
C THR A 56 -7.17 -2.79 28.73
N VAL A 57 -7.38 -4.06 28.38
CA VAL A 57 -7.69 -5.11 29.36
C VAL A 57 -6.39 -5.68 29.90
N GLU A 58 -6.29 -5.83 31.22
CA GLU A 58 -5.11 -6.34 31.91
C GLU A 58 -5.48 -7.46 32.88
N HIS A 59 -4.65 -8.50 32.94
CA HIS A 59 -4.74 -9.61 33.90
C HIS A 59 -3.57 -9.61 34.86
N ASN A 60 -3.70 -10.32 35.97
CA ASN A 60 -2.66 -10.44 36.99
C ASN A 60 -2.42 -11.91 37.39
N PRO A 61 -1.35 -12.56 36.85
CA PRO A 61 -1.08 -13.96 37.10
C PRO A 61 -0.30 -14.23 38.41
N THR A 62 0.47 -13.27 38.93
CA THR A 62 1.41 -13.48 40.07
C THR A 62 1.07 -12.70 41.34
N GLY A 63 0.02 -11.87 41.33
CA GLY A 63 -0.40 -11.04 42.46
C GLY A 63 -0.07 -9.55 42.29
N THR A 64 -0.38 -8.74 43.29
CA THR A 64 -0.72 -7.30 43.23
C THR A 64 0.13 -6.32 42.38
N SER A 65 1.30 -6.68 41.85
CA SER A 65 2.21 -5.78 41.10
C SER A 65 2.48 -6.14 39.63
N ASP A 66 2.11 -7.33 39.13
CA ASP A 66 2.47 -7.80 37.78
C ASP A 66 1.26 -7.83 36.83
N TRP A 67 0.71 -6.65 36.55
CA TRP A 67 -0.39 -6.52 35.60
C TRP A 67 0.13 -6.56 34.16
N ARG A 68 -0.43 -7.46 33.36
CA ARG A 68 -0.04 -7.68 31.98
C ARG A 68 -1.24 -7.45 31.07
N ALA A 69 -1.01 -6.87 29.90
CA ALA A 69 -2.09 -6.67 28.95
C ALA A 69 -2.58 -8.03 28.43
N SER A 70 -3.89 -8.22 28.46
CA SER A 70 -4.54 -9.41 27.89
C SER A 70 -4.57 -9.31 26.36
N ARG A 71 -4.70 -10.47 25.72
CA ARG A 71 -5.12 -10.57 24.32
C ARG A 71 -6.57 -10.15 24.21
N GLN A 72 -7.00 -9.65 23.06
CA GLN A 72 -8.35 -9.12 22.92
C GLN A 72 -8.85 -9.14 21.49
N ARG A 73 -10.16 -9.33 21.34
CA ARG A 73 -10.85 -9.23 20.07
C ARG A 73 -12.17 -8.47 20.20
N MET A 74 -12.57 -7.82 19.12
CA MET A 74 -13.87 -7.20 18.97
C MET A 74 -14.87 -8.19 18.42
N ALA A 75 -16.08 -8.20 18.96
CA ALA A 75 -17.15 -9.10 18.54
C ALA A 75 -18.54 -8.51 18.83
N GLY A 76 -19.60 -9.24 18.46
CA GLY A 76 -20.96 -8.92 18.92
C GLY A 76 -21.54 -7.60 18.42
N PHE A 77 -21.02 -7.07 17.30
CA PHE A 77 -21.49 -5.84 16.67
C PHE A 77 -22.99 -5.92 16.34
N ARG A 78 -23.78 -4.99 16.88
CA ARG A 78 -25.23 -4.96 16.70
C ARG A 78 -25.82 -3.58 16.99
N VAL A 79 -27.05 -3.38 16.52
CA VAL A 79 -27.90 -2.27 16.94
C VAL A 79 -29.01 -2.82 17.82
N ASP A 80 -29.15 -2.28 19.02
CA ASP A 80 -30.20 -2.66 19.97
C ASP A 80 -30.60 -1.45 20.82
N GLY A 81 -31.89 -1.31 21.12
CA GLY A 81 -32.40 -0.23 21.98
C GLY A 81 -32.05 1.21 21.55
N GLY A 82 -31.83 1.47 20.24
CA GLY A 82 -31.39 2.77 19.74
C GLY A 82 -29.91 3.08 19.99
N GLN A 83 -29.11 2.05 20.32
CA GLN A 83 -27.68 2.12 20.50
C GLN A 83 -26.96 1.23 19.49
N PHE A 84 -25.73 1.60 19.14
CA PHE A 84 -24.78 0.67 18.55
C PHE A 84 -23.96 0.03 19.69
N LEU A 85 -23.78 -1.28 19.63
CA LEU A 85 -23.07 -2.05 20.64
C LEU A 85 -22.06 -2.99 20.00
N PHE A 86 -20.93 -3.18 20.67
CA PHE A 86 -19.99 -4.26 20.40
C PHE A 86 -19.31 -4.69 21.70
N GLU A 87 -18.56 -5.77 21.63
CA GLU A 87 -17.87 -6.36 22.77
C GLU A 87 -16.37 -6.37 22.55
N ILE A 88 -15.60 -6.05 23.59
CA ILE A 88 -14.18 -6.37 23.69
C ILE A 88 -14.08 -7.62 24.57
N ARG A 89 -13.59 -8.69 23.98
CA ARG A 89 -13.47 -10.02 24.59
C ARG A 89 -12.01 -10.32 24.80
N SER A 90 -11.58 -10.61 26.03
CA SER A 90 -10.17 -10.84 26.35
C SER A 90 -9.82 -12.31 26.61
N ASP A 91 -8.54 -12.62 26.41
CA ASP A 91 -7.87 -13.87 26.78
C ASP A 91 -6.61 -13.53 27.60
N ASP A 92 -6.50 -14.08 28.80
CA ASP A 92 -5.42 -13.83 29.75
C ASP A 92 -4.21 -14.76 29.58
N GLY A 93 -4.25 -15.69 28.63
CA GLY A 93 -3.16 -16.62 28.33
C GLY A 93 -2.93 -17.69 29.40
N GLY A 94 -3.87 -17.85 30.34
CA GLY A 94 -3.84 -18.90 31.35
C GLY A 94 -4.14 -20.29 30.77
N GLY A 95 -3.11 -21.06 30.46
CA GLY A 95 -3.25 -22.44 29.95
C GLY A 95 -3.39 -22.50 28.42
N GLN A 96 -4.14 -23.48 27.91
CA GLN A 96 -4.46 -23.59 26.47
C GLN A 96 -5.77 -22.87 26.11
N ASP A 97 -6.27 -21.98 26.98
CA ASP A 97 -7.49 -21.23 26.72
C ASP A 97 -7.31 -20.31 25.51
N THR A 98 -8.33 -20.30 24.64
CA THR A 98 -8.39 -19.50 23.40
C THR A 98 -9.82 -19.03 23.11
N ASP A 99 -10.70 -19.05 24.11
CA ASP A 99 -12.13 -18.79 23.91
C ASP A 99 -12.52 -17.29 24.01
N TYR A 100 -11.62 -16.48 24.58
CA TYR A 100 -11.77 -15.04 24.80
C TYR A 100 -12.99 -14.69 25.67
N ASN A 101 -13.24 -15.43 26.74
CA ASN A 101 -14.35 -15.14 27.65
C ASN A 101 -13.89 -14.63 29.04
N ASP A 102 -12.60 -14.44 29.25
CA ASP A 102 -12.00 -14.14 30.56
C ASP A 102 -12.53 -12.86 31.18
N LEU A 103 -12.56 -11.79 30.38
CA LEU A 103 -13.27 -10.56 30.65
C LEU A 103 -13.95 -10.12 29.36
N VAL A 104 -15.25 -9.82 29.45
CA VAL A 104 -16.01 -9.25 28.33
C VAL A 104 -16.49 -7.88 28.73
N LEU A 105 -16.05 -6.87 27.98
CA LEU A 105 -16.54 -5.51 28.08
C LEU A 105 -17.57 -5.27 26.98
N GLU A 106 -18.71 -4.71 27.32
CA GLU A 106 -19.68 -4.19 26.36
C GLU A 106 -19.48 -2.70 26.19
N CYS A 107 -19.28 -2.27 24.95
CA CYS A 107 -19.15 -0.88 24.56
C CYS A 107 -20.42 -0.47 23.82
N SER A 108 -21.07 0.61 24.24
CA SER A 108 -22.27 1.12 23.59
C SER A 108 -22.24 2.63 23.37
N MET A 109 -22.88 3.06 22.30
CA MET A 109 -23.12 4.48 22.01
C MET A 109 -24.55 4.70 21.52
N PRO A 110 -25.19 5.84 21.87
CA PRO A 110 -26.47 6.21 21.29
C PRO A 110 -26.32 6.51 19.79
N LEU A 111 -27.32 6.12 19.00
CA LEU A 111 -27.40 6.49 17.60
C LEU A 111 -27.82 7.95 17.43
N SER A 112 -27.22 8.65 16.47
CA SER A 112 -27.56 10.02 16.09
C SER A 112 -27.39 10.21 14.57
N ASP A 113 -28.08 11.19 14.01
CA ASP A 113 -28.00 11.61 12.62
C ASP A 113 -26.66 12.25 12.23
N SER A 114 -25.93 12.83 13.20
CA SER A 114 -24.60 13.42 12.99
C SER A 114 -23.45 12.48 13.35
N GLU A 115 -23.75 11.22 13.66
CA GLU A 115 -22.76 10.27 14.18
C GLU A 115 -22.68 9.06 13.25
N TYR A 116 -21.44 8.69 12.91
CA TYR A 116 -21.15 7.62 11.96
C TYR A 116 -20.25 6.58 12.62
N VAL A 117 -20.59 5.31 12.42
CA VAL A 117 -19.85 4.15 12.88
C VAL A 117 -19.62 3.22 11.70
N ILE A 118 -18.36 3.00 11.38
CA ILE A 118 -17.91 2.03 10.41
C ILE A 118 -17.26 0.87 11.16
N TYR A 119 -17.66 -0.35 10.86
CA TYR A 119 -17.08 -1.54 11.49
C TYR A 119 -16.95 -2.68 10.49
N GLY A 120 -16.11 -3.66 10.77
CA GLY A 120 -15.99 -4.83 9.91
C GLY A 120 -14.72 -5.61 10.16
N GLU A 121 -14.34 -6.39 9.15
CA GLU A 121 -13.13 -7.20 9.15
C GLU A 121 -12.22 -6.79 8.00
N VAL A 122 -10.92 -6.78 8.24
CA VAL A 122 -9.87 -6.61 7.23
C VAL A 122 -9.26 -7.96 6.93
N LYS A 123 -9.19 -8.27 5.65
CA LYS A 123 -8.64 -9.51 5.11
C LYS A 123 -7.63 -9.20 4.02
N SER A 124 -6.68 -10.09 3.80
CA SER A 124 -5.84 -10.11 2.61
C SER A 124 -6.45 -11.06 1.59
N HIS A 125 -6.19 -10.84 0.30
CA HIS A 125 -6.59 -11.73 -0.78
C HIS A 125 -5.42 -12.06 -1.71
N SER A 126 -5.39 -13.30 -2.22
CA SER A 126 -4.34 -13.82 -3.11
C SER A 126 -4.86 -14.99 -3.96
N GLY A 127 -4.05 -15.43 -4.93
CA GLY A 127 -4.46 -16.43 -5.93
C GLY A 127 -5.22 -15.76 -7.08
N LEU A 128 -6.18 -16.45 -7.69
CA LEU A 128 -6.90 -15.92 -8.85
C LEU A 128 -8.03 -14.94 -8.48
N CYS A 129 -7.87 -14.08 -7.47
CA CYS A 129 -8.88 -13.07 -7.15
C CYS A 129 -8.90 -11.97 -8.23
N LEU A 130 -9.60 -12.20 -9.36
CA LEU A 130 -9.71 -11.21 -10.45
C LEU A 130 -10.48 -9.94 -10.04
N PHE A 131 -11.39 -10.09 -9.08
CA PHE A 131 -12.13 -8.99 -8.48
C PHE A 131 -11.93 -9.04 -6.96
N ASN A 132 -11.91 -7.87 -6.33
CA ASN A 132 -11.80 -7.75 -4.89
C ASN A 132 -12.97 -8.52 -4.21
N PRO A 133 -12.68 -9.54 -3.37
CA PRO A 133 -13.71 -10.45 -2.88
C PRO A 133 -14.52 -9.90 -1.69
N CYS A 134 -14.06 -8.82 -1.03
CA CYS A 134 -14.80 -8.19 0.06
C CYS A 134 -15.65 -7.01 -0.42
N TYR A 135 -15.45 -6.52 -1.64
CA TYR A 135 -16.17 -5.35 -2.09
C TYR A 135 -17.66 -5.68 -2.26
N PRO A 136 -18.57 -4.93 -1.62
CA PRO A 136 -19.98 -5.22 -1.69
C PRO A 136 -20.50 -5.02 -3.11
N LYS A 137 -21.57 -5.73 -3.43
CA LYS A 137 -22.45 -5.31 -4.52
C LYS A 137 -22.90 -3.87 -4.22
N PRO A 138 -22.97 -2.99 -5.22
CA PRO A 138 -23.21 -3.33 -6.63
C PRO A 138 -22.00 -3.24 -7.55
N PHE A 139 -20.76 -3.28 -7.06
CA PHE A 139 -19.58 -3.11 -7.93
C PHE A 139 -18.77 -4.39 -8.09
N TYR A 140 -18.18 -4.54 -9.27
CA TYR A 140 -16.97 -5.34 -9.45
C TYR A 140 -15.77 -4.41 -9.36
N VAL A 141 -14.88 -4.67 -8.40
CA VAL A 141 -13.67 -3.86 -8.20
C VAL A 141 -12.44 -4.65 -8.64
N ILE A 142 -11.61 -4.04 -9.49
CA ILE A 142 -10.31 -4.56 -9.90
C ILE A 142 -9.26 -3.68 -9.21
N ASP A 143 -8.51 -4.26 -8.28
CA ASP A 143 -7.56 -3.57 -7.41
C ASP A 143 -6.10 -4.00 -7.65
N GLN A 144 -5.84 -4.77 -8.72
CA GLN A 144 -4.52 -5.27 -9.07
C GLN A 144 -4.21 -5.18 -10.59
N PRO A 145 -3.00 -4.77 -10.98
CA PRO A 145 -2.59 -4.70 -12.39
C PRO A 145 -2.66 -6.04 -13.14
N TRP A 146 -2.22 -7.13 -12.49
CA TRP A 146 -2.22 -8.46 -13.12
C TRP A 146 -3.65 -8.96 -13.36
N ALA A 147 -4.59 -8.64 -12.46
CA ALA A 147 -5.98 -9.01 -12.60
C ALA A 147 -6.61 -8.26 -13.79
N LEU A 148 -6.31 -6.97 -13.94
CA LEU A 148 -6.71 -6.21 -15.12
C LEU A 148 -6.18 -6.86 -16.41
N LYS A 149 -4.89 -7.20 -16.47
CA LYS A 149 -4.29 -7.87 -17.64
C LYS A 149 -5.02 -9.17 -17.99
N GLU A 150 -5.32 -10.00 -17.00
CA GLU A 150 -6.03 -11.26 -17.21
C GLU A 150 -7.47 -11.05 -17.69
N ILE A 151 -8.20 -10.08 -17.10
CA ILE A 151 -9.56 -9.73 -17.53
C ILE A 151 -9.58 -9.23 -18.97
N LEU A 152 -8.58 -8.45 -19.38
CA LEU A 152 -8.45 -7.92 -20.74
C LEU A 152 -8.17 -9.00 -21.80
N SER A 153 -7.76 -10.21 -21.41
CA SER A 153 -7.65 -11.36 -22.31
C SER A 153 -9.01 -11.88 -22.77
N ASN A 154 -10.09 -11.58 -22.02
CA ASN A 154 -11.45 -11.91 -22.41
C ASN A 154 -12.08 -10.79 -23.25
N ALA A 155 -12.48 -11.09 -24.49
CA ALA A 155 -13.00 -10.09 -25.42
C ALA A 155 -14.28 -9.37 -24.94
N ALA A 156 -15.19 -10.07 -24.26
CA ALA A 156 -16.41 -9.48 -23.73
C ALA A 156 -16.11 -8.55 -22.55
N ALA A 157 -15.28 -8.99 -21.60
CA ALA A 157 -14.88 -8.14 -20.48
C ALA A 157 -14.05 -6.93 -20.92
N ARG A 158 -13.19 -7.08 -21.94
CA ARG A 158 -12.46 -5.98 -22.58
C ARG A 158 -13.41 -4.92 -23.14
N LYS A 159 -14.50 -5.32 -23.81
CA LYS A 159 -15.51 -4.40 -24.35
C LYS A 159 -16.17 -3.59 -23.25
N VAL A 160 -16.52 -4.24 -22.13
CA VAL A 160 -17.10 -3.56 -20.96
C VAL A 160 -16.10 -2.58 -20.36
N LEU A 161 -14.87 -3.02 -20.09
CA LEU A 161 -13.84 -2.15 -19.55
C LEU A 161 -13.57 -0.95 -20.46
N ALA A 162 -13.59 -1.11 -21.79
CA ALA A 162 -13.36 -0.02 -22.72
C ALA A 162 -14.47 1.04 -22.71
N SER A 163 -15.69 0.71 -22.26
CA SER A 163 -16.78 1.70 -22.16
C SER A 163 -16.68 2.58 -20.92
N PHE A 164 -15.96 2.13 -19.89
CA PHE A 164 -15.74 2.89 -18.65
C PHE A 164 -14.34 3.51 -18.61
N TYR A 165 -13.34 2.70 -18.90
CA TYR A 165 -11.92 3.01 -18.75
C TYR A 165 -11.19 2.82 -20.09
N PRO A 166 -11.55 3.54 -21.17
CA PRO A 166 -10.94 3.38 -22.49
C PRO A 166 -9.41 3.55 -22.47
N GLU A 167 -8.89 4.42 -21.61
CA GLU A 167 -7.47 4.66 -21.37
C GLU A 167 -6.75 3.44 -20.79
N ARG A 168 -7.42 2.61 -19.98
CA ARG A 168 -6.86 1.38 -19.40
C ARG A 168 -6.85 0.19 -20.38
N VAL A 169 -7.55 0.28 -21.52
CA VAL A 169 -7.70 -0.81 -22.50
C VAL A 169 -6.79 -0.68 -23.73
N ARG A 170 -6.29 0.54 -24.03
CA ARG A 170 -5.45 0.81 -25.20
C ARG A 170 -4.14 0.01 -25.14
N ARG A 171 -3.81 -0.70 -26.24
CA ARG A 171 -2.62 -1.58 -26.35
C ARG A 171 -1.28 -0.85 -26.25
N ASP A 172 -1.25 0.47 -26.48
CA ASP A 172 0.00 1.20 -26.78
C ASP A 172 0.31 2.41 -25.89
N VAL A 173 -0.28 2.52 -24.70
CA VAL A 173 0.17 3.56 -23.76
C VAL A 173 1.34 3.03 -22.93
N ARG A 174 2.57 3.11 -23.47
CA ARG A 174 3.83 3.11 -22.68
C ARG A 174 3.97 4.41 -21.87
N GLY A 175 2.88 4.87 -21.28
CA GLY A 175 2.76 6.15 -20.58
C GLY A 175 1.63 6.16 -19.56
N LEU A 176 1.27 5.01 -18.98
CA LEU A 176 0.90 5.07 -17.57
C LEU A 176 2.17 5.55 -16.90
N ASP A 177 2.12 6.68 -16.20
CA ASP A 177 3.23 7.13 -15.37
C ASP A 177 3.65 5.90 -14.54
N ARG A 178 4.84 5.36 -14.82
CA ARG A 178 5.24 4.04 -14.33
C ARG A 178 5.52 4.04 -12.83
N ASP A 179 5.50 5.23 -12.24
CA ASP A 179 5.59 5.49 -10.80
C ASP A 179 4.22 5.74 -10.15
N GLU A 180 3.12 5.79 -10.92
CA GLU A 180 1.80 5.99 -10.33
C GLU A 180 1.21 4.68 -9.81
N ALA A 181 0.86 4.65 -8.54
CA ALA A 181 0.23 3.51 -7.90
C ALA A 181 -1.06 3.10 -8.64
N PHE A 182 -1.27 1.80 -8.81
CA PHE A 182 -2.47 1.29 -9.50
C PHE A 182 -3.74 1.69 -8.74
N ARG A 183 -4.52 2.59 -9.34
CA ARG A 183 -5.82 3.00 -8.79
C ARG A 183 -6.90 1.95 -9.10
N PRO A 184 -7.72 1.54 -8.10
CA PRO A 184 -8.79 0.57 -8.32
C PRO A 184 -9.80 0.99 -9.39
N LEU A 185 -10.28 0.04 -10.18
CA LEU A 185 -11.34 0.25 -11.17
C LEU A 185 -12.67 -0.30 -10.65
N MET A 186 -13.73 0.49 -10.75
CA MET A 186 -15.08 0.10 -10.32
C MET A 186 -16.00 -0.11 -11.53
N ILE A 187 -16.62 -1.28 -11.64
CA ILE A 187 -17.59 -1.60 -12.69
C ILE A 187 -18.97 -1.80 -12.06
N PRO A 188 -19.97 -0.95 -12.36
CA PRO A 188 -21.30 -1.07 -11.77
C PRO A 188 -22.07 -2.27 -12.35
N THR A 189 -22.61 -3.11 -11.49
CA THR A 189 -23.36 -4.33 -11.86
C THR A 189 -24.88 -4.09 -12.02
N GLY A 190 -25.39 -2.96 -11.54
CA GLY A 190 -26.83 -2.66 -11.50
C GLY A 190 -27.61 -3.44 -10.44
N LEU A 191 -26.93 -4.13 -9.52
CA LEU A 191 -27.54 -4.75 -8.35
C LEU A 191 -27.80 -3.70 -7.25
N GLY A 192 -28.56 -4.06 -6.21
CA GLY A 192 -28.74 -3.18 -5.05
C GLY A 192 -27.54 -3.27 -4.09
N ASP A 193 -27.27 -2.17 -3.38
CA ASP A 193 -26.34 -2.14 -2.24
C ASP A 193 -27.03 -2.66 -0.97
N ASP A 194 -26.24 -3.15 -0.01
CA ASP A 194 -26.67 -3.32 1.37
C ASP A 194 -26.96 -1.91 1.96
N PRO A 195 -28.12 -1.62 2.55
CA PRO A 195 -28.46 -0.26 2.97
C PRO A 195 -27.81 0.20 4.28
N GLY A 196 -27.24 -0.69 5.11
CA GLY A 196 -26.81 -0.33 6.47
C GLY A 196 -27.96 0.19 7.36
N VAL A 197 -27.64 0.91 8.45
CA VAL A 197 -28.65 1.57 9.32
C VAL A 197 -28.55 3.08 9.20
N VAL A 198 -29.64 3.70 8.75
CA VAL A 198 -29.78 5.16 8.62
C VAL A 198 -30.54 5.71 9.81
N VAL A 199 -29.97 6.71 10.47
CA VAL A 199 -30.59 7.38 11.62
C VAL A 199 -31.14 8.73 11.14
N LYS A 200 -32.46 8.88 11.14
CA LYS A 200 -33.10 10.13 10.70
C LYS A 200 -33.34 11.05 11.89
N GLY A 201 -32.67 12.21 11.91
CA GLY A 201 -32.93 13.32 12.83
C GLY A 201 -33.99 14.28 12.29
N ARG A 202 -33.89 15.58 12.64
CA ARG A 202 -34.76 16.64 12.06
C ARG A 202 -34.77 16.55 10.53
N ASP A 203 -35.89 16.92 9.92
CA ASP A 203 -36.07 16.87 8.47
C ASP A 203 -34.92 17.56 7.73
N LEU A 204 -34.02 16.77 7.14
CA LEU A 204 -32.81 17.25 6.45
C LEU A 204 -33.16 18.22 5.32
N THR A 205 -34.34 18.05 4.69
CA THR A 205 -34.80 18.98 3.65
C THR A 205 -35.10 20.38 4.19
N ARG A 206 -35.42 20.51 5.48
CA ARG A 206 -35.65 21.79 6.14
C ARG A 206 -34.35 22.46 6.56
N VAL A 207 -33.37 21.68 7.03
CA VAL A 207 -32.03 22.19 7.39
C VAL A 207 -31.28 22.69 6.15
N VAL A 208 -31.36 21.95 5.03
CA VAL A 208 -30.81 22.34 3.73
C VAL A 208 -31.43 23.66 3.24
N LYS A 209 -32.76 23.80 3.32
CA LYS A 209 -33.45 25.06 2.98
C LYS A 209 -33.07 26.24 3.89
N GLU A 210 -32.86 25.98 5.18
CA GLU A 210 -32.43 27.00 6.15
C GLU A 210 -30.95 27.43 5.91
N ALA A 211 -30.09 26.51 5.46
CA ALA A 211 -28.70 26.80 5.07
C ALA A 211 -28.60 27.56 3.73
N GLU A 212 -29.40 27.20 2.72
CA GLU A 212 -29.52 27.93 1.45
C GLU A 212 -30.06 29.37 1.66
N ALA A 213 -31.03 29.54 2.55
CA ALA A 213 -31.57 30.84 2.94
C ALA A 213 -30.53 31.71 3.69
N SER A 214 -29.59 31.09 4.40
CA SER A 214 -28.51 31.81 5.09
C SER A 214 -27.39 32.25 4.14
N ARG A 215 -27.07 31.45 3.10
CA ARG A 215 -26.09 31.82 2.05
C ARG A 215 -26.59 32.93 1.12
N THR A 216 -27.90 33.13 1.00
CA THR A 216 -28.50 34.22 0.20
C THR A 216 -28.69 35.52 0.99
N SER A 217 -28.49 35.52 2.31
CA SER A 217 -28.74 36.66 3.20
C SER A 217 -27.53 37.58 3.45
N GLU A 218 -26.39 37.40 2.78
CA GLU A 218 -25.20 38.27 2.95
C GLU A 218 -25.29 39.63 2.22
N ARG A 219 -26.50 40.07 1.86
CA ARG A 219 -26.75 41.43 1.35
C ARG A 219 -27.98 42.09 2.02
N GLN A 220 -27.88 42.42 3.31
CA GLN A 220 -28.34 43.70 3.88
C GLN A 220 -28.29 43.71 5.42
N PRO A 221 -27.90 44.83 6.06
CA PRO A 221 -27.95 44.96 7.52
C PRO A 221 -29.26 45.60 7.96
N THR A 222 -29.97 45.01 8.93
CA THR A 222 -30.81 45.78 9.90
C THR A 222 -31.19 44.97 11.15
N ASN A 223 -30.69 45.45 12.30
CA ASN A 223 -31.28 45.56 13.64
C ASN A 223 -32.24 44.49 14.22
N LEU A 224 -31.70 43.78 15.23
CA LEU A 224 -32.21 43.56 16.61
C LEU A 224 -33.63 43.01 16.84
N ARG A 225 -33.69 41.80 17.44
CA ARG A 225 -34.30 41.60 18.77
C ARG A 225 -33.81 40.32 19.46
N VAL A 226 -33.41 40.48 20.73
CA VAL A 226 -33.05 39.42 21.67
C VAL A 226 -34.25 38.52 21.94
N ALA A 227 -34.10 37.21 21.75
CA ALA A 227 -35.01 36.19 22.25
C ALA A 227 -34.23 35.17 23.08
N THR A 228 -34.60 35.08 24.36
CA THR A 228 -34.13 34.15 25.38
C THR A 228 -34.32 32.67 24.99
N PRO A 229 -33.45 31.75 25.45
CA PRO A 229 -33.57 30.33 25.11
C PRO A 229 -34.68 29.66 25.91
N SER A 230 -35.77 29.29 25.25
CA SER A 230 -36.74 28.34 25.81
C SER A 230 -36.21 26.91 25.64
N VAL A 231 -35.90 26.27 26.78
CA VAL A 231 -35.58 24.84 26.90
C VAL A 231 -36.71 24.02 26.28
N SER A 232 -36.46 23.46 25.08
CA SER A 232 -37.36 22.48 24.46
C SER A 232 -36.80 21.09 24.65
N ARG A 233 -37.61 20.24 25.29
CA ARG A 233 -37.35 18.85 25.66
C ARG A 233 -36.76 18.05 24.50
N ILE A 234 -35.72 17.27 24.82
CA ILE A 234 -35.12 16.25 23.96
C ILE A 234 -36.19 15.18 23.67
N SER A 235 -36.73 15.16 22.46
CA SER A 235 -37.52 14.04 21.96
C SER A 235 -36.56 12.99 21.38
N MET A 236 -36.60 11.77 21.93
CA MET A 236 -35.87 10.62 21.40
C MET A 236 -36.28 10.31 19.95
N PRO A 237 -35.35 10.02 19.03
CA PRO A 237 -35.69 9.59 17.68
C PRO A 237 -36.27 8.17 17.70
N THR A 238 -37.50 8.02 17.21
CA THR A 238 -38.14 6.72 17.03
C THR A 238 -37.56 5.99 15.82
N LEU A 239 -37.00 4.80 16.05
CA LEU A 239 -36.73 3.78 15.01
C LEU A 239 -38.02 3.48 14.24
N ARG A 240 -38.13 3.89 12.98
CA ARG A 240 -39.19 3.40 12.08
C ARG A 240 -38.66 2.22 11.27
N ASN A 241 -39.41 1.11 11.39
CA ASN A 241 -39.16 -0.17 10.75
C ASN A 241 -38.88 -0.09 9.24
N ALA A 242 -37.96 -0.96 8.84
CA ALA A 242 -37.60 -1.34 7.48
C ALA A 242 -38.83 -1.85 6.69
N ALA A 243 -39.48 -0.97 5.94
CA ALA A 243 -40.46 -1.36 4.91
C ALA A 243 -40.66 -0.22 3.89
N SER A 244 -39.60 0.10 3.14
CA SER A 244 -39.73 0.76 1.82
C SER A 244 -38.54 0.36 0.93
N LEU A 245 -38.45 -0.94 0.66
CA LEU A 245 -37.51 -1.52 -0.29
C LEU A 245 -38.06 -1.37 -1.71
N ARG A 246 -37.73 -0.26 -2.38
CA ARG A 246 -37.55 -0.19 -3.85
C ARG A 246 -37.06 1.20 -4.24
N ALA A 247 -35.96 1.20 -5.00
CA ALA A 247 -35.17 2.34 -5.49
C ALA A 247 -34.23 2.91 -4.39
N ARG A 248 -32.94 3.17 -4.62
CA ARG A 248 -32.28 3.72 -5.82
C ARG A 248 -30.80 3.30 -5.81
N LEU A 249 -30.27 2.96 -6.99
CA LEU A 249 -28.83 3.16 -7.26
C LEU A 249 -28.56 4.68 -7.24
N PRO A 250 -27.36 5.14 -6.86
CA PRO A 250 -26.95 6.51 -7.20
C PRO A 250 -27.16 6.71 -8.70
N GLY A 251 -27.90 7.76 -9.04
CA GLY A 251 -28.64 7.91 -10.29
C GLY A 251 -27.82 8.19 -11.54
N THR A 252 -26.48 8.06 -11.51
CA THR A 252 -25.63 8.55 -12.60
C THR A 252 -24.58 7.58 -13.11
N LEU A 253 -24.22 6.50 -12.41
CA LEU A 253 -23.18 5.60 -12.92
C LEU A 253 -23.62 4.95 -14.25
N PRO A 254 -22.75 4.85 -15.27
CA PRO A 254 -23.12 4.22 -16.53
C PRO A 254 -23.38 2.76 -16.19
N LEU A 255 -24.63 2.31 -16.24
CA LEU A 255 -24.88 0.88 -16.02
C LEU A 255 -24.27 0.10 -17.18
N VAL A 256 -23.77 -1.11 -16.92
CA VAL A 256 -23.54 -2.06 -18.00
C VAL A 256 -24.89 -2.29 -18.68
N ARG A 257 -25.10 -1.62 -19.82
CA ARG A 257 -26.41 -1.54 -20.49
C ARG A 257 -26.88 -2.88 -21.04
N ASP A 258 -25.94 -3.81 -21.27
CA ASP A 258 -26.20 -5.12 -21.85
C ASP A 258 -26.15 -6.25 -20.79
N ARG A 259 -27.22 -7.04 -20.69
CA ARG A 259 -27.29 -8.21 -19.81
C ARG A 259 -26.26 -9.29 -20.17
N VAL A 260 -25.82 -9.33 -21.43
CA VAL A 260 -24.78 -10.26 -21.90
C VAL A 260 -23.42 -9.89 -21.30
N ASP A 261 -23.14 -8.60 -21.20
CA ASP A 261 -21.89 -8.04 -20.70
C ASP A 261 -21.75 -8.23 -19.17
N VAL A 262 -22.83 -8.00 -18.39
CA VAL A 262 -22.86 -8.33 -16.95
C VAL A 262 -22.69 -9.83 -16.71
N ARG A 263 -23.29 -10.67 -17.57
CA ARG A 263 -23.15 -12.12 -17.49
C ARG A 263 -21.72 -12.58 -17.79
N ALA A 264 -21.00 -11.90 -18.69
CA ALA A 264 -19.59 -12.21 -18.98
C ALA A 264 -18.71 -11.97 -17.74
N LEU A 265 -18.86 -10.83 -17.07
CA LEU A 265 -18.14 -10.53 -15.82
C LEU A 265 -18.51 -11.52 -14.70
N ALA A 266 -19.80 -11.84 -14.55
CA ALA A 266 -20.27 -12.81 -13.56
C ALA A 266 -19.72 -14.23 -13.83
N ASN A 267 -19.59 -14.63 -15.09
CA ASN A 267 -19.00 -15.92 -15.46
C ASN A 267 -17.49 -15.96 -15.16
N LEU A 268 -16.76 -14.88 -15.44
CA LEU A 268 -15.34 -14.75 -15.06
C LEU A 268 -15.19 -14.88 -13.55
N GLN A 269 -15.97 -14.13 -12.77
CA GLN A 269 -15.93 -14.21 -11.31
C GLN A 269 -16.15 -15.65 -10.80
N LYS A 270 -17.13 -16.37 -11.36
CA LYS A 270 -17.42 -17.76 -10.96
C LYS A 270 -16.28 -18.73 -11.24
N LEU A 271 -15.55 -18.56 -12.35
CA LEU A 271 -14.44 -19.44 -12.72
C LEU A 271 -13.29 -19.36 -11.73
N VAL A 272 -13.05 -18.17 -11.16
CA VAL A 272 -11.87 -17.93 -10.32
C VAL A 272 -12.12 -17.92 -8.81
N LEU A 273 -13.39 -17.82 -8.36
CA LEU A 273 -13.75 -17.84 -6.94
C LEU A 273 -13.21 -19.06 -6.18
N ARG A 274 -13.03 -20.21 -6.83
CA ARG A 274 -12.51 -21.44 -6.19
C ARG A 274 -11.01 -21.39 -5.86
N GLN A 275 -10.27 -20.46 -6.47
CA GLN A 275 -8.82 -20.31 -6.28
C GLN A 275 -8.44 -18.99 -5.59
N CYS A 276 -9.44 -18.18 -5.23
CA CYS A 276 -9.25 -16.97 -4.44
C CYS A 276 -9.13 -17.35 -2.96
N LYS A 277 -8.03 -16.93 -2.32
CA LYS A 277 -7.73 -17.19 -0.91
C LYS A 277 -7.86 -15.90 -0.13
N VAL A 278 -8.61 -15.91 0.96
CA VAL A 278 -8.75 -14.77 1.87
C VAL A 278 -8.27 -15.12 3.28
N ARG A 279 -7.56 -14.21 3.95
CA ARG A 279 -7.02 -14.41 5.31
C ARG A 279 -7.20 -13.15 6.16
N PRO A 280 -7.44 -13.24 7.47
CA PRO A 280 -7.51 -12.05 8.33
C PRO A 280 -6.20 -11.24 8.34
N VAL A 281 -6.32 -9.91 8.54
CA VAL A 281 -5.18 -8.98 8.63
C VAL A 281 -5.19 -8.30 10.00
N ALA A 282 -4.33 -8.84 10.87
CA ALA A 282 -4.25 -8.45 12.27
C ALA A 282 -3.42 -7.18 12.52
N GLU A 283 -3.79 -6.44 13.56
CA GLU A 283 -3.05 -5.31 14.15
C GLU A 283 -2.46 -4.33 13.12
N THR A 284 -3.31 -3.91 12.19
CA THR A 284 -2.98 -3.02 11.08
C THR A 284 -3.66 -1.66 11.26
N LEU A 285 -2.94 -0.58 10.92
CA LEU A 285 -3.44 0.79 11.02
C LEU A 285 -4.23 1.18 9.76
N LEU A 286 -5.44 1.68 9.98
CA LEU A 286 -6.38 2.17 8.98
C LEU A 286 -6.53 3.68 9.11
N ARG A 287 -6.53 4.40 7.99
CA ARG A 287 -6.93 5.81 7.90
C ARG A 287 -8.21 5.89 7.08
N PHE A 288 -9.21 6.56 7.62
CA PHE A 288 -10.46 6.84 6.94
C PHE A 288 -10.38 8.25 6.38
N VAL A 289 -10.67 8.37 5.09
CA VAL A 289 -10.75 9.66 4.41
C VAL A 289 -12.12 9.78 3.76
N GLU A 290 -12.68 10.97 3.86
CA GLU A 290 -13.80 11.38 3.03
C GLU A 290 -13.28 11.69 1.61
N TYR A 291 -14.12 11.44 0.60
CA TYR A 291 -13.79 11.57 -0.81
C TYR A 291 -14.84 12.40 -1.56
N ASP A 292 -14.48 13.62 -1.93
CA ASP A 292 -15.29 14.47 -2.80
C ASP A 292 -15.23 13.94 -4.23
N ARG A 293 -16.38 13.62 -4.84
CA ARG A 293 -16.42 13.13 -6.22
C ARG A 293 -15.92 14.22 -7.18
N THR A 294 -15.29 13.84 -8.28
CA THR A 294 -14.99 14.82 -9.35
C THR A 294 -16.27 15.25 -10.07
N ASP A 295 -16.27 16.41 -10.72
CA ASP A 295 -17.42 16.85 -11.53
C ASP A 295 -17.84 15.82 -12.58
N ALA A 296 -16.86 15.11 -13.16
CA ALA A 296 -17.11 14.05 -14.12
C ALA A 296 -17.80 12.84 -13.47
N GLU A 297 -17.35 12.42 -12.29
CA GLU A 297 -17.95 11.32 -11.52
C GLU A 297 -19.39 11.65 -11.09
N LYS A 298 -19.64 12.88 -10.63
CA LYS A 298 -20.99 13.38 -10.32
C LYS A 298 -21.91 13.24 -11.53
N LEU A 299 -21.43 13.65 -12.70
CA LEU A 299 -22.16 13.52 -13.97
C LEU A 299 -22.28 12.08 -14.50
N GLY A 300 -21.76 11.09 -13.76
CA GLY A 300 -21.88 9.68 -14.10
C GLY A 300 -20.70 9.10 -14.84
N SER A 301 -19.53 9.74 -14.81
CA SER A 301 -18.30 9.11 -15.26
C SER A 301 -17.84 8.07 -14.21
N PRO A 302 -17.04 7.07 -14.61
CA PRO A 302 -16.52 6.11 -13.65
C PRO A 302 -15.53 6.75 -12.68
N TYR A 303 -15.32 6.04 -11.56
CA TYR A 303 -14.36 6.43 -10.52
C TYR A 303 -12.93 6.56 -11.06
N THR A 304 -12.27 7.66 -10.70
CA THR A 304 -10.93 8.06 -11.14
C THR A 304 -9.91 8.07 -9.99
N GLY A 305 -10.37 8.29 -8.76
CA GLY A 305 -9.54 8.53 -7.58
C GLY A 305 -8.87 9.90 -7.57
N GLU A 306 -9.37 10.87 -8.32
CA GLU A 306 -8.79 12.23 -8.42
C GLU A 306 -9.49 13.25 -7.53
N GLY A 307 -10.61 12.86 -6.93
CA GLY A 307 -11.34 13.67 -5.96
C GLY A 307 -10.50 14.16 -4.78
N ALA A 308 -10.97 15.25 -4.18
CA ALA A 308 -10.38 15.79 -2.97
C ALA A 308 -10.60 14.84 -1.80
N ARG A 309 -9.74 14.94 -0.77
CA ARG A 309 -9.71 14.01 0.35
C ARG A 309 -9.62 14.77 1.67
N GLU A 310 -10.50 14.46 2.61
CA GLU A 310 -10.42 14.95 3.99
C GLU A 310 -10.15 13.79 4.96
N VAL A 311 -9.16 13.91 5.85
CA VAL A 311 -8.89 12.86 6.85
C VAL A 311 -9.94 12.89 7.96
N LEU A 312 -10.72 11.81 8.08
CA LEU A 312 -11.71 11.63 9.15
C LEU A 312 -11.07 11.13 10.44
N GLY A 313 -10.02 10.31 10.34
CA GLY A 313 -9.28 9.77 11.48
C GLY A 313 -8.71 8.38 11.23
N HIS A 314 -8.32 7.70 12.32
CA HIS A 314 -7.67 6.40 12.28
C HIS A 314 -8.37 5.37 13.16
N ALA A 315 -8.31 4.10 12.76
CA ALA A 315 -8.61 2.96 13.60
C ALA A 315 -7.57 1.86 13.36
N ALA A 316 -7.53 0.85 14.20
CA ALA A 316 -6.67 -0.31 13.97
C ALA A 316 -7.43 -1.60 14.14
N THR A 317 -6.98 -2.63 13.44
CA THR A 317 -7.56 -3.95 13.59
C THR A 317 -7.11 -4.64 14.87
N ASP A 318 -7.97 -5.49 15.42
CA ASP A 318 -7.57 -6.44 16.46
C ASP A 318 -6.72 -7.60 15.90
N GLU A 319 -6.40 -8.59 16.72
CA GLU A 319 -5.61 -9.75 16.30
C GLU A 319 -6.34 -10.69 15.29
N PHE A 320 -7.63 -10.46 15.04
CA PHE A 320 -8.45 -11.20 14.07
C PHE A 320 -8.86 -10.33 12.86
N GLY A 321 -8.34 -9.11 12.75
CA GLY A 321 -8.67 -8.21 11.66
C GLY A 321 -9.96 -7.41 11.86
N SER A 322 -10.63 -7.51 13.00
CA SER A 322 -11.86 -6.73 13.25
C SER A 322 -11.51 -5.29 13.58
N TYR A 323 -12.37 -4.34 13.21
CA TYR A 323 -12.20 -2.93 13.56
C TYR A 323 -13.55 -2.24 13.82
N VAL A 324 -13.48 -1.12 14.54
CA VAL A 324 -14.54 -0.12 14.67
C VAL A 324 -13.91 1.26 14.54
N PHE A 325 -14.56 2.14 13.80
CA PHE A 325 -14.19 3.53 13.62
C PHE A 325 -15.43 4.39 13.77
N ARG A 326 -15.31 5.48 14.53
CA ARG A 326 -16.38 6.45 14.72
C ARG A 326 -15.90 7.85 14.38
N PHE A 327 -16.77 8.62 13.73
CA PHE A 327 -16.56 10.04 13.49
C PHE A 327 -17.89 10.80 13.56
N SER A 328 -17.77 12.10 13.82
CA SER A 328 -18.92 13.02 13.81
C SER A 328 -18.95 13.74 12.46
N TRP A 329 -20.15 13.93 11.91
CA TRP A 329 -20.38 14.63 10.66
C TRP A 329 -21.24 15.87 10.95
N SER A 330 -20.65 17.05 10.79
CA SER A 330 -21.33 18.31 11.12
C SER A 330 -22.37 18.69 10.08
N TYR A 331 -23.36 19.50 10.46
CA TYR A 331 -24.32 20.06 9.49
C TYR A 331 -23.64 20.93 8.41
N ALA A 332 -22.50 21.55 8.72
CA ALA A 332 -21.73 22.31 7.74
C ALA A 332 -21.10 21.39 6.68
N GLN A 333 -20.56 20.24 7.11
CA GLN A 333 -20.06 19.21 6.20
C GLN A 333 -21.20 18.62 5.35
N MET A 334 -22.33 18.25 5.96
CA MET A 334 -23.53 17.82 5.20
C MET A 334 -24.00 18.85 4.16
N ALA A 335 -23.86 20.15 4.46
CA ALA A 335 -24.21 21.21 3.52
C ALA A 335 -23.13 21.41 2.43
N GLY A 336 -21.89 21.02 2.68
CA GLY A 336 -20.83 20.90 1.68
C GLY A 336 -21.16 19.82 0.66
N GLU A 337 -21.58 18.64 1.14
CA GLU A 337 -21.99 17.50 0.32
C GLU A 337 -23.14 17.79 -0.67
N LEU A 338 -23.90 18.88 -0.48
CA LEU A 338 -24.91 19.28 -1.47
C LEU A 338 -24.29 19.56 -2.86
N GLY A 339 -23.02 19.92 -2.91
CA GLY A 339 -22.27 20.06 -4.16
C GLY A 339 -22.02 18.73 -4.88
N ASP A 340 -22.19 17.60 -4.18
CA ASP A 340 -21.95 16.24 -4.67
C ASP A 340 -23.24 15.59 -5.15
N VAL A 341 -24.38 16.13 -4.74
CA VAL A 341 -25.71 15.67 -5.14
C VAL A 341 -26.06 16.17 -6.55
N THR A 342 -26.27 15.24 -7.46
CA THR A 342 -26.83 15.55 -8.79
C THR A 342 -28.35 15.65 -8.80
N SER A 343 -28.92 16.26 -9.84
CA SER A 343 -30.38 16.38 -10.02
C SER A 343 -31.13 15.03 -10.12
N THR A 344 -30.39 13.94 -10.31
CA THR A 344 -30.91 12.58 -10.45
C THR A 344 -30.75 11.72 -9.18
N GLU A 345 -30.03 12.20 -8.16
CA GLU A 345 -29.81 11.49 -6.91
C GLU A 345 -30.86 11.83 -5.85
N ASP A 346 -31.02 10.92 -4.87
CA ASP A 346 -31.78 11.25 -3.68
C ASP A 346 -30.92 12.15 -2.78
N VAL A 347 -31.33 13.40 -2.60
CA VAL A 347 -30.63 14.38 -1.75
C VAL A 347 -30.40 13.83 -0.35
N ALA A 348 -31.32 13.03 0.20
CA ALA A 348 -31.16 12.45 1.53
C ALA A 348 -30.12 11.31 1.61
N ALA A 349 -29.70 10.77 0.46
CA ALA A 349 -28.62 9.79 0.35
C ALA A 349 -27.30 10.48 -0.01
N GLY A 350 -27.30 11.38 -0.99
CA GLY A 350 -26.08 12.01 -1.51
C GLY A 350 -25.48 13.11 -0.63
N VAL A 351 -26.08 13.46 0.51
CA VAL A 351 -25.45 14.34 1.53
C VAL A 351 -24.67 13.55 2.60
N ARG A 352 -24.48 12.24 2.39
CA ARG A 352 -23.75 11.36 3.29
C ARG A 352 -22.33 11.22 2.76
N PRO A 353 -21.35 11.06 3.67
CA PRO A 353 -19.96 11.00 3.26
C PRO A 353 -19.68 9.78 2.38
N ASP A 354 -18.80 9.97 1.41
CA ASP A 354 -18.15 8.90 0.68
C ASP A 354 -16.82 8.56 1.37
N VAL A 355 -16.54 7.28 1.57
CA VAL A 355 -15.38 6.88 2.39
C VAL A 355 -14.41 6.00 1.62
N ILE A 356 -13.15 6.42 1.62
CA ILE A 356 -12.00 5.61 1.23
C ILE A 356 -11.25 5.18 2.49
N VAL A 357 -10.75 3.95 2.49
CA VAL A 357 -9.89 3.44 3.57
C VAL A 357 -8.48 3.23 3.04
N GLN A 358 -7.51 3.83 3.73
CA GLN A 358 -6.08 3.68 3.47
C GLN A 358 -5.44 2.79 4.54
N ILE A 359 -4.49 1.97 4.12
CA ILE A 359 -3.68 1.14 5.01
C ILE A 359 -2.31 1.80 5.15
N LEU A 360 -1.83 1.93 6.38
CA LEU A 360 -0.60 2.65 6.67
C LEU A 360 0.50 1.72 7.20
N GLU A 361 1.73 1.92 6.71
CA GLU A 361 2.92 1.34 7.33
C GLU A 361 3.71 2.37 8.16
N GLU A 362 3.53 3.66 7.88
CA GLU A 362 4.21 4.79 8.55
C GLU A 362 3.22 5.96 8.78
N LEU A 363 3.66 7.00 9.49
CA LEU A 363 2.89 8.23 9.75
C LEU A 363 3.78 9.48 9.57
N PRO A 364 3.24 10.64 9.09
CA PRO A 364 1.88 10.84 8.60
C PRO A 364 1.69 10.39 7.14
N GLU A 365 2.79 10.19 6.41
CA GLU A 365 2.83 9.56 5.08
C GLU A 365 2.97 8.04 5.21
N GLY A 366 2.93 7.28 4.10
CA GLY A 366 3.17 5.82 4.13
C GLY A 366 1.92 4.97 3.89
N VAL A 367 1.09 5.38 2.94
CA VAL A 367 -0.04 4.57 2.44
C VAL A 367 0.52 3.43 1.59
N ILE A 368 0.29 2.18 2.02
CA ILE A 368 0.69 0.99 1.25
C ILE A 368 -0.44 0.47 0.36
N TYR A 369 -1.68 0.83 0.67
CA TYR A 369 -2.86 0.45 -0.10
C TYR A 369 -4.02 1.41 0.16
N GLU A 370 -4.80 1.70 -0.88
CA GLU A 370 -6.02 2.50 -0.84
C GLU A 370 -7.17 1.70 -1.47
N THR A 371 -8.34 1.70 -0.83
CA THR A 371 -9.53 1.04 -1.37
C THR A 371 -10.21 1.89 -2.45
N ALA A 372 -11.09 1.27 -3.24
CA ALA A 372 -12.14 2.01 -3.93
C ALA A 372 -13.11 2.68 -2.92
N PRO A 373 -13.80 3.77 -3.30
CA PRO A 373 -14.69 4.52 -2.41
C PRO A 373 -16.01 3.82 -2.12
N HIS A 374 -16.39 3.79 -0.85
CA HIS A 374 -17.71 3.42 -0.38
C HIS A 374 -18.62 4.63 -0.39
N PHE A 375 -19.53 4.68 -1.36
CA PHE A 375 -20.40 5.82 -1.57
C PHE A 375 -21.58 5.89 -0.58
N ASP A 376 -22.01 7.11 -0.23
CA ASP A 376 -23.21 7.46 0.52
C ASP A 376 -23.41 6.66 1.84
N ILE A 377 -22.35 6.52 2.64
CA ILE A 377 -22.39 5.55 3.76
C ILE A 377 -23.48 5.90 4.79
N ALA A 378 -24.16 4.88 5.33
CA ALA A 378 -25.14 5.07 6.40
C ALA A 378 -24.46 5.34 7.76
N ASN A 379 -25.20 5.94 8.71
CA ASN A 379 -24.72 6.21 10.08
C ASN A 379 -24.12 4.98 10.77
N VAL A 380 -24.65 3.78 10.52
CA VAL A 380 -23.98 2.54 10.91
C VAL A 380 -23.80 1.67 9.68
N ARG A 381 -22.54 1.43 9.33
CA ARG A 381 -22.17 0.71 8.10
C ARG A 381 -21.15 -0.38 8.42
N ARG A 382 -21.46 -1.62 8.02
CA ARG A 382 -20.46 -2.68 7.97
C ARG A 382 -19.68 -2.57 6.67
N ILE A 383 -18.36 -2.43 6.76
CA ILE A 383 -17.46 -2.45 5.61
C ILE A 383 -16.39 -3.52 5.86
N ASN A 384 -16.45 -4.63 5.12
CA ASN A 384 -15.35 -5.60 5.12
C ASN A 384 -14.32 -5.17 4.07
N LEU A 385 -13.05 -5.14 4.45
CA LEU A 385 -11.96 -4.72 3.59
C LEU A 385 -11.19 -5.95 3.14
N CYS A 386 -10.90 -6.05 1.84
CA CYS A 386 -9.97 -7.03 1.30
C CYS A 386 -8.82 -6.30 0.64
N ILE A 387 -7.60 -6.63 1.01
CA ILE A 387 -6.36 -5.99 0.56
C ILE A 387 -5.55 -7.03 -0.22
N PRO A 388 -4.96 -6.70 -1.37
CA PRO A 388 -4.04 -7.60 -2.05
C PRO A 388 -2.89 -8.00 -1.11
N GLN A 389 -2.62 -9.30 -0.98
CA GLN A 389 -1.53 -9.78 -0.11
C GLN A 389 -0.16 -9.18 -0.49
N SER A 390 0.03 -8.85 -1.77
CA SER A 390 1.20 -8.16 -2.29
C SER A 390 1.39 -6.75 -1.73
N ALA A 391 0.31 -6.04 -1.38
CA ALA A 391 0.38 -4.67 -0.87
C ALA A 391 0.74 -4.61 0.63
N LEU A 392 0.49 -5.69 1.39
CA LEU A 392 0.84 -5.79 2.81
C LEU A 392 2.32 -6.14 3.04
N GLY A 393 3.09 -6.34 1.96
CA GLY A 393 4.46 -6.82 2.03
C GLY A 393 4.55 -8.23 2.64
N ARG A 394 5.70 -8.50 3.24
CA ARG A 394 6.00 -9.81 3.83
C ARG A 394 5.17 -10.04 5.10
N PRO A 395 4.41 -11.16 5.21
CA PRO A 395 3.74 -11.51 6.45
C PRO A 395 4.77 -11.86 7.51
N VAL A 396 4.49 -11.50 8.77
CA VAL A 396 5.25 -12.04 9.90
C VAL A 396 5.02 -13.54 9.96
N THR A 397 6.10 -14.31 9.80
CA THR A 397 6.07 -15.76 9.89
C THR A 397 6.75 -16.22 11.17
N ALA A 398 6.35 -17.37 11.70
CA ALA A 398 7.15 -18.06 12.70
C ALA A 398 8.60 -18.24 12.20
N CYS A 399 9.58 -18.31 13.12
CA CYS A 399 10.97 -18.50 12.76
C CYS A 399 11.11 -19.77 11.90
N GLN A 400 11.62 -19.60 10.68
CA GLN A 400 11.98 -20.74 9.84
C GLN A 400 13.42 -21.10 10.22
N GLY A 401 13.64 -22.32 10.70
CA GLY A 401 14.96 -22.74 11.18
C GLY A 401 16.06 -22.59 10.11
N GLY A 402 17.31 -22.58 10.57
CA GLY A 402 18.52 -22.59 9.72
C GLY A 402 19.29 -21.27 9.70
N ARG A 403 18.63 -20.12 9.78
CA ARG A 403 19.25 -18.78 9.75
C ARG A 403 18.51 -17.80 10.65
N ALA A 404 19.19 -16.78 11.19
CA ALA A 404 18.49 -15.72 11.92
C ALA A 404 17.86 -14.71 10.95
N ILE A 405 18.58 -14.31 9.90
CA ILE A 405 18.06 -13.43 8.85
C ILE A 405 17.18 -14.28 7.92
N GLN A 406 15.89 -13.96 7.92
CA GLN A 406 14.84 -14.74 7.24
C GLN A 406 14.58 -14.23 5.82
N ALA A 407 14.67 -12.92 5.63
CA ALA A 407 14.40 -12.27 4.36
C ALA A 407 15.17 -10.95 4.21
N ILE A 408 15.32 -10.52 2.97
CA ILE A 408 15.91 -9.25 2.57
C ILE A 408 14.95 -8.61 1.57
N GLY A 409 14.42 -7.44 1.91
CA GLY A 409 13.20 -6.95 1.25
C GLY A 409 12.08 -7.99 1.36
N ASP A 410 11.40 -8.29 0.25
CA ASP A 410 10.38 -9.33 0.19
C ASP A 410 10.93 -10.70 -0.26
N ILE A 411 12.25 -10.85 -0.42
CA ILE A 411 12.88 -12.10 -0.86
C ILE A 411 13.28 -12.95 0.37
N PHE A 412 12.65 -14.12 0.54
CA PHE A 412 13.02 -15.08 1.58
C PHE A 412 14.37 -15.75 1.28
N ILE A 413 15.26 -15.80 2.28
CA ILE A 413 16.62 -16.37 2.18
C ILE A 413 16.85 -17.58 3.10
N VAL A 414 15.85 -17.94 3.91
CA VAL A 414 15.73 -19.24 4.59
C VAL A 414 15.27 -20.31 3.61
N PRO A 415 15.54 -21.61 3.83
CA PRO A 415 15.56 -22.63 2.78
C PRO A 415 14.35 -22.58 1.84
N HIS A 416 14.52 -21.90 0.71
CA HIS A 416 13.50 -21.73 -0.31
C HIS A 416 14.14 -22.05 -1.65
N ALA A 417 13.66 -23.10 -2.33
CA ALA A 417 14.29 -23.63 -3.54
C ALA A 417 14.40 -22.62 -4.69
N GLY A 418 13.63 -21.53 -4.65
CA GLY A 418 13.64 -20.47 -5.66
C GLY A 418 14.61 -19.31 -5.40
N THR A 419 15.25 -19.23 -4.23
CA THR A 419 16.14 -18.11 -3.88
C THR A 419 17.58 -18.59 -3.76
N THR A 420 18.54 -17.82 -4.28
CA THR A 420 19.98 -18.09 -4.12
C THR A 420 20.72 -16.81 -3.80
N LEU A 421 21.48 -16.83 -2.69
CA LEU A 421 22.49 -15.83 -2.38
C LEU A 421 23.84 -16.35 -2.90
N HIS A 422 24.41 -15.64 -3.86
CA HIS A 422 25.63 -16.05 -4.52
C HIS A 422 26.87 -15.63 -3.73
N ALA A 423 27.97 -16.34 -3.94
CA ALA A 423 29.23 -16.08 -3.23
C ALA A 423 29.81 -14.68 -3.53
N ASP A 424 29.49 -14.10 -4.69
CA ASP A 424 29.88 -12.73 -5.04
C ASP A 424 29.00 -11.66 -4.36
N GLY A 425 27.90 -12.06 -3.72
CA GLY A 425 26.93 -11.18 -3.06
C GLY A 425 25.70 -10.86 -3.92
N THR A 426 25.64 -11.34 -5.16
CA THR A 426 24.45 -11.16 -6.01
C THR A 426 23.30 -12.07 -5.57
N ILE A 427 22.08 -11.76 -6.00
CA ILE A 427 20.87 -12.53 -5.65
C ILE A 427 20.12 -13.01 -6.89
N SER A 428 19.69 -14.28 -6.87
CA SER A 428 18.69 -14.81 -7.81
C SER A 428 17.42 -15.17 -7.04
N ASN A 429 16.26 -14.86 -7.62
CA ASN A 429 14.96 -15.21 -7.09
C ASN A 429 14.02 -15.62 -8.24
N THR A 430 13.53 -16.84 -8.17
CA THR A 430 12.45 -17.41 -8.98
C THR A 430 11.26 -17.82 -8.12
N GLY A 431 11.34 -17.54 -6.81
CA GLY A 431 10.30 -17.83 -5.85
C GLY A 431 9.09 -16.92 -5.98
N PRO A 432 8.00 -17.23 -5.26
CA PRO A 432 6.78 -16.44 -5.27
C PRO A 432 6.87 -15.15 -4.44
N SER A 433 7.99 -14.89 -3.77
CA SER A 433 8.21 -13.77 -2.86
C SER A 433 9.22 -12.79 -3.43
N GLY A 434 8.90 -11.49 -3.46
CA GLY A 434 9.75 -10.47 -4.05
C GLY A 434 9.86 -10.56 -5.59
N PRO A 435 10.68 -9.72 -6.22
CA PRO A 435 10.81 -9.66 -7.67
C PRO A 435 11.58 -10.84 -8.24
N ALA A 436 11.20 -11.29 -9.43
CA ALA A 436 11.96 -12.30 -10.16
C ALA A 436 13.25 -11.68 -10.73
N VAL A 437 14.40 -12.18 -10.27
CA VAL A 437 15.72 -11.64 -10.64
C VAL A 437 16.74 -12.76 -10.79
N ASP A 438 17.80 -12.50 -11.56
CA ASP A 438 18.89 -13.44 -11.72
C ASP A 438 20.25 -12.74 -11.60
N HIS A 439 21.08 -13.20 -10.67
CA HIS A 439 22.38 -12.64 -10.31
C HIS A 439 22.37 -11.12 -10.09
N ALA A 440 21.25 -10.55 -9.65
CA ALA A 440 21.09 -9.10 -9.54
C ALA A 440 21.91 -8.53 -8.37
N ALA A 441 22.38 -7.28 -8.51
CA ALA A 441 22.91 -6.51 -7.40
C ALA A 441 21.79 -5.81 -6.62
N TRP A 442 22.07 -5.41 -5.39
CA TRP A 442 21.14 -4.69 -4.54
C TRP A 442 21.30 -3.18 -4.71
N ARG A 443 20.19 -2.44 -4.74
CA ARG A 443 20.19 -0.98 -4.89
C ARG A 443 19.21 -0.31 -3.94
N GLY A 444 19.53 0.91 -3.50
CA GLY A 444 18.60 1.78 -2.78
C GLY A 444 18.37 1.32 -1.34
N THR A 445 17.14 0.93 -1.01
CA THR A 445 16.75 0.57 0.35
C THR A 445 16.98 -0.92 0.63
N LEU A 446 17.54 -1.23 1.80
CA LEU A 446 17.77 -2.58 2.29
C LEU A 446 16.97 -2.81 3.57
N ASP A 447 15.84 -3.50 3.47
CA ASP A 447 15.07 -3.97 4.63
C ASP A 447 15.62 -5.34 5.08
N LEU A 448 16.12 -5.43 6.32
CA LEU A 448 16.62 -6.69 6.90
C LEU A 448 15.60 -7.26 7.89
N TYR A 449 15.09 -8.46 7.58
CA TYR A 449 14.14 -9.18 8.42
C TYR A 449 14.81 -10.38 9.09
N ALA A 450 14.63 -10.50 10.40
CA ALA A 450 15.16 -11.61 11.16
C ALA A 450 14.13 -12.10 12.18
N CYS A 451 14.30 -13.33 12.64
CA CYS A 451 13.43 -13.93 13.64
C CYS A 451 14.24 -14.42 14.84
N PHE A 452 13.81 -14.02 16.04
CA PHE A 452 14.40 -14.45 17.31
C PHE A 452 13.36 -15.03 18.28
N LEU A 453 12.12 -15.28 17.83
CA LEU A 453 11.04 -15.83 18.65
C LEU A 453 11.32 -17.22 19.24
N ASP A 454 12.23 -17.98 18.65
CA ASP A 454 12.62 -19.34 19.08
C ASP A 454 13.87 -19.36 19.98
N THR A 455 14.41 -18.19 20.33
CA THR A 455 15.62 -18.06 21.16
C THR A 455 15.31 -18.12 22.66
N ASN A 456 16.24 -18.72 23.42
CA ASN A 456 16.21 -18.73 24.88
C ASN A 456 17.63 -18.54 25.43
N PRO A 457 17.92 -17.50 26.23
CA PRO A 457 17.01 -16.44 26.69
C PRO A 457 16.48 -15.55 25.54
N LYS A 458 15.39 -14.82 25.80
CA LYS A 458 14.76 -13.94 24.81
C LYS A 458 15.70 -12.80 24.40
N VAL A 459 15.87 -12.62 23.09
CA VAL A 459 16.54 -11.44 22.53
C VAL A 459 15.71 -10.18 22.79
N THR A 460 16.32 -9.16 23.38
CA THR A 460 15.70 -7.83 23.64
C THR A 460 16.31 -6.73 22.79
N HIS A 461 17.57 -6.88 22.38
CA HIS A 461 18.29 -5.93 21.55
C HIS A 461 19.04 -6.68 20.45
N CYS A 462 19.28 -6.03 19.33
CA CYS A 462 20.16 -6.55 18.29
C CYS A 462 21.13 -5.47 17.80
N THR A 463 22.30 -5.87 17.36
CA THR A 463 23.25 -4.99 16.68
C THR A 463 23.35 -5.41 15.22
N ILE A 464 23.55 -4.43 14.35
CA ILE A 464 23.92 -4.66 12.96
C ILE A 464 25.32 -4.08 12.76
N ARG A 465 26.19 -4.88 12.18
CA ARG A 465 27.54 -4.49 11.78
C ARG A 465 27.70 -4.68 10.29
N TYR A 466 28.58 -3.90 9.67
CA TYR A 466 28.94 -4.09 8.28
C TYR A 466 30.45 -4.08 8.10
N ARG A 467 30.91 -4.71 7.02
CA ARG A 467 32.27 -4.56 6.49
C ARG A 467 32.23 -4.66 4.97
N ARG A 468 33.06 -3.87 4.30
CA ARG A 468 33.21 -3.97 2.85
C ARG A 468 34.17 -5.10 2.49
N ALA A 469 34.06 -5.61 1.27
CA ALA A 469 35.04 -6.55 0.74
C ALA A 469 36.46 -5.95 0.84
N GLY A 470 37.39 -6.71 1.43
CA GLY A 470 38.76 -6.28 1.67
C GLY A 470 39.00 -5.58 3.02
N GLU A 471 37.94 -5.18 3.76
CA GLU A 471 38.08 -4.65 5.11
C GLU A 471 38.16 -5.78 6.16
N ALA A 472 39.11 -5.68 7.09
CA ALA A 472 39.30 -6.68 8.15
C ALA A 472 38.37 -6.46 9.35
N SER A 473 37.96 -5.22 9.61
CA SER A 473 37.22 -4.82 10.80
C SER A 473 35.74 -4.58 10.52
N TRP A 474 34.90 -4.91 11.50
CA TRP A 474 33.47 -4.61 11.48
C TRP A 474 33.19 -3.21 12.02
N SER A 475 32.31 -2.48 11.33
CA SER A 475 31.78 -1.19 11.76
C SER A 475 30.32 -1.33 12.20
N PHE A 476 29.88 -0.57 13.19
CA PHE A 476 28.48 -0.56 13.61
C PHE A 476 27.62 0.25 12.63
N VAL A 477 26.43 -0.26 12.37
CA VAL A 477 25.36 0.49 11.71
C VAL A 477 24.74 1.46 12.71
N ASN A 478 24.46 2.70 12.27
CA ASN A 478 23.89 3.76 13.10
C ASN A 478 22.72 4.51 12.42
N GLU A 479 22.07 3.90 11.43
CA GLU A 479 20.93 4.52 10.75
C GLU A 479 19.66 4.46 11.59
N GLY A 480 18.94 5.58 11.70
CA GLY A 480 17.69 5.65 12.41
C GLY A 480 16.62 4.76 11.78
N TYR A 481 15.99 3.94 12.60
CA TYR A 481 14.84 3.12 12.22
C TYR A 481 13.72 3.33 13.24
N SER A 482 12.53 3.61 12.74
CA SER A 482 11.31 3.75 13.53
C SER A 482 10.23 2.84 12.99
N HIS A 483 9.31 2.46 13.85
CA HIS A 483 8.16 1.63 13.49
C HIS A 483 6.92 2.14 14.22
N LEU A 484 5.74 1.85 13.68
CA LEU A 484 4.51 2.32 14.31
C LEU A 484 4.24 1.58 15.61
N LYS A 485 4.01 2.33 16.69
CA LYS A 485 3.62 1.82 18.00
C LYS A 485 2.34 2.48 18.45
N ARG A 486 1.42 1.66 18.97
CA ARG A 486 0.19 2.11 19.61
C ARG A 486 0.48 2.58 21.03
N GLN A 487 -0.07 3.75 21.33
CA GLN A 487 0.02 4.41 22.62
C GLN A 487 -1.11 3.99 23.57
N ALA A 488 -0.97 4.32 24.85
CA ALA A 488 -1.97 3.99 25.86
C ALA A 488 -3.30 4.72 25.62
N ASP A 489 -3.26 5.93 25.07
CA ASP A 489 -4.42 6.75 24.70
C ASP A 489 -5.08 6.32 23.38
N GLY A 490 -4.69 5.18 22.82
CA GLY A 490 -5.24 4.67 21.56
C GLY A 490 -4.74 5.38 20.30
N THR A 491 -3.87 6.39 20.41
CA THR A 491 -3.17 6.96 19.25
C THR A 491 -2.08 6.01 18.74
N TRP A 492 -1.59 6.29 17.54
CA TRP A 492 -0.42 5.63 16.95
C TRP A 492 0.67 6.66 16.71
N ALA A 493 1.92 6.29 16.98
CA ALA A 493 3.08 7.13 16.74
C ALA A 493 4.20 6.32 16.08
N SER A 494 5.04 7.02 15.31
CA SER A 494 6.30 6.46 14.84
C SER A 494 7.31 6.52 15.98
N GLU A 495 7.61 5.36 16.57
CA GLU A 495 8.54 5.25 17.70
C GLU A 495 9.88 4.72 17.22
N THR A 496 10.96 5.25 17.78
CA THR A 496 12.31 4.81 17.43
C THR A 496 12.54 3.38 17.91
N VAL A 497 12.99 2.52 17.00
CA VAL A 497 13.46 1.17 17.26
C VAL A 497 14.97 1.17 17.48
N GLY A 498 15.70 2.06 16.82
CA GLY A 498 17.13 2.31 17.06
C GLY A 498 17.74 3.30 16.07
N PRO A 499 19.03 3.64 16.24
CA PRO A 499 19.92 3.09 17.26
C PRO A 499 19.69 3.69 18.65
N HIS A 500 19.93 2.89 19.68
CA HIS A 500 20.03 3.28 21.08
C HIS A 500 21.42 2.90 21.60
N GLN A 501 21.96 3.73 22.51
CA GLN A 501 23.23 3.44 23.18
C GLN A 501 23.01 2.42 24.30
N VAL A 502 23.46 1.19 24.11
CA VAL A 502 23.24 0.06 25.03
C VAL A 502 24.56 -0.63 25.38
N SER A 503 24.74 -1.01 26.65
CA SER A 503 25.93 -1.71 27.13
C SER A 503 25.84 -3.21 26.83
N LEU A 504 26.59 -3.67 25.82
CA LEU A 504 26.51 -5.04 25.27
C LEU A 504 27.88 -5.72 25.20
N ARG A 505 27.92 -7.05 25.34
CA ARG A 505 29.16 -7.85 25.20
C ARG A 505 29.42 -8.24 23.75
N VAL A 506 29.92 -7.29 22.98
CA VAL A 506 30.03 -7.41 21.51
C VAL A 506 31.33 -8.02 20.97
N ASN A 507 32.34 -8.22 21.83
CA ASN A 507 33.67 -8.72 21.47
C ASN A 507 34.00 -10.07 22.14
N GLY A 508 32.97 -10.89 22.39
CA GLY A 508 33.10 -12.21 22.98
C GLY A 508 33.09 -12.24 24.52
N PRO A 509 32.93 -13.43 25.12
CA PRO A 509 32.66 -13.62 26.55
C PRO A 509 33.76 -13.09 27.49
N ALA A 510 35.03 -13.12 27.04
CA ALA A 510 36.18 -12.65 27.82
C ALA A 510 36.36 -11.12 27.80
N SER A 511 35.70 -10.41 26.88
CA SER A 511 35.81 -8.96 26.74
C SER A 511 34.77 -8.25 27.61
N PRO A 512 35.07 -7.07 28.18
CA PRO A 512 34.07 -6.29 28.91
C PRO A 512 32.94 -5.82 27.97
N LYS A 513 31.78 -5.48 28.56
CA LYS A 513 30.68 -4.84 27.84
C LYS A 513 31.10 -3.46 27.35
N GLN A 514 30.58 -3.07 26.19
CA GLN A 514 30.82 -1.77 25.57
C GLN A 514 29.48 -1.11 25.26
N THR A 515 29.41 0.21 25.41
CA THR A 515 28.25 0.98 24.95
C THR A 515 28.33 1.10 23.43
N VAL A 516 27.33 0.59 22.73
CA VAL A 516 27.27 0.55 21.27
C VAL A 516 25.87 0.91 20.78
N ASP A 517 25.75 1.23 19.49
CA ASP A 517 24.47 1.39 18.81
C ASP A 517 23.77 0.02 18.66
N ALA A 518 22.55 -0.05 19.16
CA ALA A 518 21.70 -1.25 19.12
C ALA A 518 20.23 -0.91 18.82
N TYR A 519 19.48 -1.87 18.31
CA TYR A 519 18.08 -1.76 17.93
C TYR A 519 17.24 -2.65 18.84
N LEU A 520 16.05 -2.19 19.22
CA LEU A 520 15.10 -2.96 20.01
C LEU A 520 14.60 -4.18 19.21
N ASN A 521 14.51 -5.34 19.87
CA ASN A 521 13.80 -6.48 19.31
C ASN A 521 12.30 -6.39 19.62
N ILE A 522 11.54 -5.83 18.70
CA ILE A 522 10.10 -5.57 18.87
C ILE A 522 9.19 -6.74 18.47
N GLU A 523 9.72 -7.85 17.93
CA GLU A 523 8.96 -8.97 17.32
C GLU A 523 7.77 -9.49 18.13
N SER A 524 7.90 -9.51 19.46
CA SER A 524 6.93 -10.12 20.38
C SER A 524 6.04 -9.11 21.09
N ASP A 525 6.23 -7.81 20.84
CA ASP A 525 5.48 -6.73 21.48
C ASP A 525 4.30 -6.32 20.59
N THR A 526 3.09 -6.71 21.01
CA THR A 526 1.82 -6.45 20.33
C THR A 526 1.38 -4.98 20.36
N GLN A 527 2.14 -4.10 21.01
CA GLN A 527 1.94 -2.65 20.89
C GLN A 527 2.46 -2.10 19.56
N TRP A 528 3.45 -2.74 18.94
CA TRP A 528 3.96 -2.33 17.63
C TRP A 528 3.05 -2.82 16.51
N LEU A 529 3.03 -2.16 15.36
CA LEU A 529 2.29 -2.62 14.19
C LEU A 529 2.76 -4.02 13.79
N ASN A 530 1.83 -4.94 13.50
CA ASN A 530 2.18 -6.33 13.20
C ASN A 530 2.95 -6.48 11.89
N THR A 531 2.51 -5.80 10.83
CA THR A 531 3.22 -5.82 9.54
C THR A 531 4.66 -5.34 9.73
N HIS A 532 5.61 -6.14 9.22
CA HIS A 532 7.05 -5.88 9.32
C HIS A 532 7.61 -5.74 10.75
N ARG A 533 6.91 -6.24 11.79
CA ARG A 533 7.43 -6.22 13.18
C ARG A 533 8.74 -6.99 13.37
N ASP A 534 9.03 -7.92 12.47
CA ASP A 534 10.28 -8.70 12.41
C ASP A 534 11.40 -8.01 11.60
N ARG A 535 11.15 -6.82 11.04
CA ARG A 535 12.18 -5.98 10.43
C ARG A 535 13.08 -5.41 11.52
N LYS A 536 14.39 -5.65 11.41
CA LYS A 536 15.41 -5.17 12.36
C LYS A 536 15.87 -3.77 12.04
N VAL A 537 16.02 -3.49 10.76
CA VAL A 537 16.50 -2.20 10.28
C VAL A 537 16.10 -2.01 8.82
N ARG A 538 15.99 -0.73 8.43
CA ARG A 538 15.92 -0.27 7.04
C ARG A 538 17.15 0.59 6.77
N LEU A 539 17.94 0.20 5.77
CA LEU A 539 19.24 0.79 5.48
C LEU A 539 19.23 1.50 4.13
N ASN A 540 19.95 2.62 4.02
CA ASN A 540 20.26 3.24 2.73
C ASN A 540 21.61 2.71 2.25
N THR A 541 21.59 1.89 1.20
CA THR A 541 22.80 1.23 0.68
C THR A 541 23.89 2.19 0.23
N LEU A 542 23.56 3.42 -0.18
CA LEU A 542 24.54 4.45 -0.55
C LEU A 542 25.52 4.79 0.57
N ARG A 543 25.11 4.64 1.84
CA ARG A 543 25.99 4.89 3.00
C ARG A 543 27.05 3.80 3.18
N TYR A 544 26.73 2.59 2.77
CA TYR A 544 27.60 1.43 2.94
C TYR A 544 28.46 1.21 1.71
N GLN A 545 27.93 1.45 0.52
CA GLN A 545 28.65 1.40 -0.74
C GLN A 545 28.05 2.43 -1.70
N ALA A 546 28.79 3.52 -1.95
CA ALA A 546 28.31 4.64 -2.74
C ALA A 546 28.19 4.32 -4.24
N ILE A 547 29.09 3.46 -4.73
CA ILE A 547 29.26 3.12 -6.14
C ILE A 547 28.82 1.66 -6.28
N GLU A 548 29.75 0.73 -6.15
CA GLU A 548 29.50 -0.70 -6.27
C GLU A 548 30.39 -1.54 -5.35
N GLY A 549 29.97 -2.75 -5.02
CA GLY A 549 30.83 -3.71 -4.35
C GLY A 549 30.13 -4.56 -3.30
N ALA A 550 30.81 -5.63 -2.91
CA ALA A 550 30.27 -6.53 -1.91
C ALA A 550 30.43 -5.99 -0.49
N VAL A 551 29.34 -6.02 0.26
CA VAL A 551 29.26 -5.65 1.67
C VAL A 551 28.66 -6.83 2.44
N GLU A 552 29.29 -7.18 3.56
CA GLU A 552 28.73 -8.13 4.51
C GLU A 552 28.02 -7.38 5.63
N PHE A 553 26.81 -7.80 5.94
CA PHE A 553 26.01 -7.35 7.08
C PHE A 553 25.89 -8.48 8.08
N LYS A 554 26.27 -8.20 9.33
CA LYS A 554 26.22 -9.13 10.46
C LYS A 554 25.17 -8.67 11.45
N LEU A 555 24.27 -9.58 11.82
CA LEU A 555 23.25 -9.38 12.83
C LEU A 555 23.62 -10.21 14.08
N GLU A 556 23.56 -9.59 15.26
CA GLU A 556 23.75 -10.28 16.56
C GLU A 556 22.64 -9.89 17.54
N GLY A 557 22.04 -10.87 18.23
CA GLY A 557 21.00 -10.69 19.23
C GLY A 557 21.51 -10.82 20.67
N TYR A 558 20.98 -9.98 21.56
CA TYR A 558 21.37 -9.87 22.96
C TYR A 558 20.17 -9.90 23.90
N ASP A 559 20.34 -10.52 25.06
CA ASP A 559 19.32 -10.56 26.11
C ASP A 559 19.25 -9.25 26.92
N ALA A 560 18.32 -9.19 27.88
CA ALA A 560 18.11 -8.02 28.73
C ALA A 560 19.33 -7.64 29.59
N SER A 561 20.23 -8.60 29.85
CA SER A 561 21.46 -8.36 30.59
C SER A 561 22.58 -7.82 29.70
N GLY A 562 22.42 -7.82 28.37
CA GLY A 562 23.43 -7.40 27.40
C GLY A 562 24.42 -8.51 27.05
N GLU A 563 24.08 -9.77 27.32
CA GLU A 563 24.84 -10.94 26.88
C GLU A 563 24.31 -11.43 25.53
N ARG A 564 25.20 -11.97 24.69
CA ARG A 564 24.82 -12.48 23.37
C ARG A 564 24.04 -13.80 23.52
N VAL A 565 22.92 -13.90 22.81
CA VAL A 565 22.06 -15.10 22.84
C VAL A 565 22.57 -16.16 21.85
N PRO A 566 22.77 -17.42 22.27
CA PRO A 566 23.14 -18.50 21.36
C PRO A 566 22.12 -18.67 20.22
N GLY A 567 22.61 -18.84 18.98
CA GLY A 567 21.76 -18.99 17.79
C GLY A 567 21.19 -17.67 17.23
N ALA A 568 21.36 -16.54 17.93
CA ALA A 568 20.91 -15.23 17.49
C ALA A 568 22.00 -14.47 16.69
N GLU A 569 22.72 -15.13 15.79
CA GLU A 569 23.78 -14.53 14.98
C GLU A 569 23.67 -15.00 13.53
N ASP A 570 23.86 -14.09 12.57
CA ASP A 570 23.87 -14.39 11.14
C ASP A 570 24.62 -13.33 10.34
N VAL A 571 25.11 -13.70 9.16
CA VAL A 571 25.82 -12.83 8.22
C VAL A 571 25.26 -13.02 6.83
N VAL A 572 25.00 -11.91 6.13
CA VAL A 572 24.68 -11.92 4.70
C VAL A 572 25.63 -11.02 3.93
N LYS A 573 26.10 -11.52 2.79
CA LYS A 573 26.87 -10.77 1.80
C LYS A 573 25.94 -10.30 0.69
N LEU A 574 25.95 -9.01 0.40
CA LEU A 574 25.22 -8.41 -0.70
C LEU A 574 26.19 -7.64 -1.60
N TYR A 575 26.04 -7.78 -2.92
CA TYR A 575 26.70 -6.90 -3.87
C TYR A 575 25.82 -5.68 -4.05
N LEU A 576 26.27 -4.54 -3.56
CA LEU A 576 25.56 -3.28 -3.69
C LEU A 576 25.98 -2.63 -5.01
N ASP A 577 25.02 -2.14 -5.77
CA ASP A 577 25.23 -1.34 -6.96
C ASP A 577 24.23 -0.18 -6.96
N ASN A 578 24.74 1.00 -6.63
CA ASN A 578 23.96 2.24 -6.60
C ASN A 578 24.17 3.11 -7.83
N HIS A 579 24.93 2.61 -8.80
CA HIS A 579 25.12 3.26 -10.07
C HIS A 579 23.99 2.94 -11.05
N ALA A 580 23.80 3.87 -11.96
CA ALA A 580 22.82 3.77 -13.01
C ALA A 580 23.56 3.56 -14.32
N SER A 581 23.12 2.61 -15.15
CA SER A 581 23.59 2.54 -16.53
C SER A 581 23.44 3.89 -17.25
N THR A 582 24.43 4.20 -18.07
CA THR A 582 24.50 5.43 -18.87
C THR A 582 24.47 5.09 -20.35
N GLY A 583 24.16 6.07 -21.18
CA GLY A 583 24.27 5.90 -22.63
C GLY A 583 24.15 7.20 -23.39
N ALA A 584 24.54 7.15 -24.66
CA ALA A 584 24.52 8.28 -25.56
C ALA A 584 24.36 7.81 -27.01
N ILE A 585 23.72 8.65 -27.82
CA ILE A 585 23.83 8.59 -29.28
C ILE A 585 24.79 9.71 -29.65
N ALA A 586 25.99 9.35 -30.12
CA ALA A 586 27.01 10.33 -30.49
C ALA A 586 26.71 10.98 -31.84
N SER A 587 26.13 10.22 -32.77
CA SER A 587 25.75 10.74 -34.08
C SER A 587 24.75 9.84 -34.79
N ILE A 588 23.88 10.45 -35.58
CA ILE A 588 23.13 9.79 -36.65
C ILE A 588 23.67 10.36 -37.96
N THR A 589 24.05 9.49 -38.90
CA THR A 589 24.67 9.90 -40.15
C THR A 589 24.07 9.19 -41.36
N TYR A 590 24.19 9.84 -42.52
CA TYR A 590 23.92 9.27 -43.83
C TYR A 590 25.06 9.68 -44.76
N GLY A 591 25.78 8.69 -45.31
CA GLY A 591 27.02 8.97 -46.05
C GLY A 591 28.05 9.68 -45.17
N SER A 592 28.53 10.85 -45.58
CA SER A 592 29.47 11.67 -44.81
C SER A 592 28.79 12.77 -43.96
N GLN A 593 27.46 12.87 -44.01
CA GLN A 593 26.72 13.92 -43.31
C GLN A 593 26.31 13.45 -41.91
N THR A 594 26.59 14.27 -40.89
CA THR A 594 26.15 14.06 -39.51
C THR A 594 24.98 14.97 -39.19
N PHE A 595 24.01 14.43 -38.44
CA PHE A 595 22.78 15.10 -38.07
C PHE A 595 22.72 15.30 -36.56
N ASP A 596 22.26 16.48 -36.15
CA ASP A 596 22.00 16.90 -34.78
C ASP A 596 20.50 17.12 -34.54
N GLU A 597 20.14 17.56 -33.33
CA GLU A 597 18.74 17.78 -32.95
C GLU A 597 18.04 18.73 -33.93
N CYS A 598 16.87 18.30 -34.42
CA CYS A 598 16.04 19.02 -35.40
C CYS A 598 16.60 19.08 -36.84
N ALA A 599 17.62 18.29 -37.18
CA ALA A 599 18.07 18.16 -38.57
C ALA A 599 16.96 17.58 -39.46
N LEU A 600 16.84 18.10 -40.70
CA LEU A 600 15.99 17.56 -41.75
C LEU A 600 16.86 16.83 -42.78
N ILE A 601 16.56 15.56 -43.03
CA ILE A 601 17.34 14.66 -43.88
C ILE A 601 16.53 14.32 -45.12
N GLU A 602 17.13 14.51 -46.29
CA GLU A 602 16.58 13.98 -47.54
C GLU A 602 17.27 12.65 -47.89
N LEU A 603 16.52 11.55 -47.82
CA LEU A 603 17.05 10.23 -48.17
C LEU A 603 16.93 9.99 -49.68
N PRO A 604 17.98 9.50 -50.35
CA PRO A 604 17.93 9.23 -51.79
C PRO A 604 17.14 7.97 -52.14
N ALA A 605 16.89 7.08 -51.18
CA ALA A 605 15.99 5.95 -51.32
C ALA A 605 15.13 5.79 -50.06
N ALA A 606 13.93 5.26 -50.23
CA ALA A 606 12.96 5.08 -49.15
C ALA A 606 13.49 4.21 -47.98
N ASN A 607 14.46 3.32 -48.24
CA ASN A 607 15.10 2.41 -47.27
C ASN A 607 16.58 2.72 -47.03
N SER A 608 17.07 3.91 -47.39
CA SER A 608 18.47 4.30 -47.18
C SER A 608 18.89 4.03 -45.72
N PRO A 609 20.00 3.31 -45.48
CA PRO A 609 20.46 3.00 -44.13
C PRO A 609 20.95 4.25 -43.42
N LEU A 610 20.60 4.41 -42.15
CA LEU A 610 21.14 5.44 -41.26
C LEU A 610 22.23 4.80 -40.40
N THR A 611 23.44 5.36 -40.40
CA THR A 611 24.50 4.90 -39.51
C THR A 611 24.35 5.60 -38.17
N ILE A 612 24.21 4.82 -37.10
CA ILE A 612 24.00 5.33 -35.75
C ILE A 612 25.18 4.92 -34.90
N LYS A 613 25.82 5.90 -34.28
CA LYS A 613 26.91 5.70 -33.34
C LYS A 613 26.39 5.87 -31.93
N LEU A 614 26.40 4.79 -31.16
CA LEU A 614 25.78 4.77 -29.83
C LEU A 614 26.66 4.07 -28.80
N ARG A 615 26.40 4.37 -27.53
CA ARG A 615 27.01 3.69 -26.38
C ARG A 615 25.95 3.44 -25.32
N VAL A 616 25.96 2.23 -24.76
CA VAL A 616 25.30 1.91 -23.49
C VAL A 616 26.35 1.29 -22.59
N ASP A 617 26.47 1.81 -21.38
CA ASP A 617 27.51 1.41 -20.44
C ASP A 617 26.95 1.21 -19.03
N ASP A 618 27.32 0.08 -18.45
CA ASP A 618 27.12 -0.29 -17.07
C ASP A 618 28.45 -0.91 -16.62
N PRO A 619 29.36 -0.10 -16.04
CA PRO A 619 30.74 -0.52 -15.80
C PRO A 619 30.84 -1.69 -14.81
N GLU A 620 29.82 -1.89 -13.98
CA GLU A 620 29.73 -2.95 -12.99
C GLU A 620 29.21 -4.27 -13.57
N GLY A 621 28.57 -4.22 -14.75
CA GLY A 621 28.06 -5.38 -15.47
C GLY A 621 26.69 -5.85 -14.99
N PHE A 622 25.90 -4.95 -14.41
CA PHE A 622 24.52 -5.17 -13.99
C PHE A 622 23.51 -4.57 -14.97
N LEU A 623 23.82 -4.49 -16.26
CA LEU A 623 22.80 -4.22 -17.26
C LEU A 623 21.88 -5.46 -17.41
N SER A 624 20.57 -5.25 -17.46
CA SER A 624 19.60 -6.30 -17.83
C SER A 624 19.37 -6.32 -19.33
N SER A 625 19.10 -5.16 -19.92
CA SER A 625 18.93 -5.02 -21.37
C SER A 625 19.11 -3.58 -21.83
N TYR A 626 19.35 -3.40 -23.13
CA TYR A 626 19.20 -2.13 -23.81
C TYR A 626 18.53 -2.29 -25.17
N ALA A 627 17.91 -1.22 -25.66
CA ALA A 627 17.34 -1.18 -26.99
C ALA A 627 17.36 0.23 -27.58
N LEU A 628 17.66 0.32 -28.88
CA LEU A 628 17.40 1.49 -29.70
C LEU A 628 16.04 1.31 -30.39
N SER A 629 15.08 2.17 -30.02
CA SER A 629 13.73 2.18 -30.60
C SER A 629 13.50 3.44 -31.42
N VAL A 630 12.86 3.30 -32.58
CA VAL A 630 12.51 4.44 -33.43
C VAL A 630 11.00 4.65 -33.41
N TYR A 631 10.59 5.89 -33.26
CA TYR A 631 9.20 6.32 -33.33
C TYR A 631 9.05 7.42 -34.37
N HIS A 632 7.86 7.59 -34.94
CA HIS A 632 7.55 8.71 -35.82
C HIS A 632 6.25 9.41 -35.43
N GLY A 633 6.11 10.67 -35.84
CA GLY A 633 4.90 11.46 -35.60
C GLY A 633 4.51 11.51 -34.11
N SER A 634 3.27 11.13 -33.79
CA SER A 634 2.71 11.12 -32.43
C SER A 634 3.08 9.88 -31.62
N ASN A 635 4.36 9.45 -31.67
CA ASN A 635 4.91 8.23 -31.06
C ASN A 635 4.50 6.89 -31.70
N ASP A 636 4.26 6.86 -33.01
CA ASP A 636 4.02 5.62 -33.74
C ASP A 636 5.33 4.82 -33.88
N PHE A 637 5.35 3.58 -33.37
CA PHE A 637 6.55 2.74 -33.38
C PHE A 637 6.95 2.35 -34.82
N THR A 638 8.22 2.55 -35.17
CA THR A 638 8.82 2.19 -36.44
C THR A 638 9.75 0.99 -36.23
N PRO A 639 9.38 -0.22 -36.66
CA PRO A 639 10.24 -1.39 -36.51
C PRO A 639 11.50 -1.25 -37.36
N THR A 640 12.67 -1.37 -36.74
CA THR A 640 13.98 -1.24 -37.37
C THR A 640 14.91 -2.39 -36.99
N HIS A 641 15.87 -2.69 -37.85
CA HIS A 641 16.92 -3.66 -37.59
C HIS A 641 18.27 -3.18 -38.16
N ASP A 642 19.35 -3.73 -37.64
CA ASP A 642 20.69 -3.53 -38.22
C ASP A 642 20.80 -4.32 -39.53
N ALA A 643 21.15 -3.62 -40.60
CA ALA A 643 21.26 -4.16 -41.95
C ALA A 643 22.28 -5.30 -42.06
N ALA A 644 23.32 -5.31 -41.22
CA ALA A 644 24.35 -6.35 -41.26
C ALA A 644 23.86 -7.67 -40.65
N THR A 645 23.07 -7.61 -39.57
CA THR A 645 22.67 -8.79 -38.79
C THR A 645 21.23 -9.23 -39.06
N GLY A 646 20.39 -8.35 -39.62
CA GLY A 646 18.95 -8.59 -39.75
C GLY A 646 18.21 -8.56 -38.41
N GLN A 647 18.87 -8.15 -37.31
CA GLN A 647 18.32 -8.19 -35.96
C GLN A 647 18.04 -6.78 -35.41
N PRO A 648 17.07 -6.63 -34.48
CA PRO A 648 16.88 -5.37 -33.76
C PRO A 648 18.17 -4.94 -33.06
N VAL A 649 18.40 -3.62 -32.98
CA VAL A 649 19.52 -3.06 -32.20
C VAL A 649 19.14 -3.08 -30.72
N ALA A 650 19.28 -4.26 -30.12
CA ALA A 650 19.00 -4.51 -28.73
C ALA A 650 19.83 -5.71 -28.25
N ALA A 651 20.14 -5.73 -26.97
CA ALA A 651 20.74 -6.90 -26.34
C ALA A 651 20.26 -7.04 -24.89
N SER A 652 20.28 -8.28 -24.40
CA SER A 652 19.86 -8.63 -23.05
C SER A 652 20.87 -9.54 -22.39
N TYR A 653 20.96 -9.42 -21.08
CA TYR A 653 21.71 -10.32 -20.22
C TYR A 653 21.37 -11.79 -20.51
N GLN A 654 22.41 -12.62 -20.49
CA GLN A 654 22.30 -14.06 -20.55
C GLN A 654 22.85 -14.62 -19.24
N SER A 655 22.16 -15.60 -18.66
CA SER A 655 22.55 -16.24 -17.40
C SER A 655 23.74 -17.19 -17.60
N VAL A 656 24.89 -16.62 -17.91
CA VAL A 656 26.14 -17.34 -18.18
C VAL A 656 27.30 -16.66 -17.49
N ALA A 657 28.22 -17.44 -16.93
CA ALA A 657 29.43 -16.93 -16.29
C ALA A 657 30.21 -16.01 -17.27
N PRO A 658 30.73 -14.85 -16.83
CA PRO A 658 30.88 -14.39 -15.44
C PRO A 658 29.65 -13.71 -14.82
N PHE A 659 28.46 -13.89 -15.40
CA PHE A 659 27.19 -13.30 -14.94
C PHE A 659 27.25 -11.77 -14.91
N ARG A 660 27.83 -11.19 -15.96
CA ARG A 660 27.96 -9.74 -16.15
C ARG A 660 27.58 -9.37 -17.58
N PHE A 661 26.89 -8.24 -17.71
CA PHE A 661 26.54 -7.63 -18.99
C PHE A 661 26.75 -6.12 -18.88
N TYR A 662 27.70 -5.60 -19.65
CA TYR A 662 28.21 -4.22 -19.55
C TYR A 662 27.62 -3.28 -20.63
N GLY A 663 26.70 -3.77 -21.46
CA GLY A 663 26.19 -3.04 -22.62
C GLY A 663 27.10 -3.16 -23.84
N THR A 664 27.37 -2.05 -24.51
CA THR A 664 28.09 -2.01 -25.80
C THR A 664 29.60 -1.99 -25.66
N THR A 665 30.12 -1.80 -24.44
CA THR A 665 31.55 -1.57 -24.17
C THR A 665 32.46 -2.71 -24.61
N LEU A 666 32.02 -3.96 -24.50
CA LEU A 666 32.80 -5.13 -24.94
C LEU A 666 32.93 -5.25 -26.48
N SER A 667 32.12 -4.51 -27.23
CA SER A 667 32.12 -4.52 -28.70
C SER A 667 32.43 -3.14 -29.29
N ALA A 668 32.73 -2.16 -28.45
CA ALA A 668 32.94 -0.78 -28.84
C ALA A 668 34.33 -0.52 -29.44
N GLY A 669 34.43 0.49 -30.31
CA GLY A 669 35.70 1.02 -30.80
C GLY A 669 36.48 1.78 -29.72
N ALA A 670 37.61 2.38 -30.11
CA ALA A 670 38.53 3.09 -29.19
C ALA A 670 37.90 4.27 -28.43
N ASP A 671 36.77 4.79 -28.90
CA ASP A 671 35.99 5.87 -28.28
C ASP A 671 34.78 5.37 -27.47
N GLY A 672 34.66 4.06 -27.26
CA GLY A 672 33.60 3.45 -26.45
C GLY A 672 32.23 3.36 -27.14
N HIS A 673 32.13 3.66 -28.44
CA HIS A 673 30.88 3.56 -29.19
C HIS A 673 30.86 2.38 -30.16
N VAL A 674 29.66 1.91 -30.47
CA VAL A 674 29.38 0.97 -31.56
C VAL A 674 28.64 1.69 -32.68
N GLU A 675 28.96 1.32 -33.92
CA GLU A 675 28.27 1.81 -35.12
C GLU A 675 27.34 0.73 -35.66
N VAL A 676 26.09 1.09 -35.90
CA VAL A 676 25.06 0.20 -36.46
C VAL A 676 24.41 0.85 -37.67
N ASN A 677 24.11 0.07 -38.71
CA ASN A 677 23.43 0.56 -39.90
C ASN A 677 21.95 0.23 -39.83
N LEU A 678 21.14 1.18 -39.41
CA LEU A 678 19.73 0.97 -39.14
C LEU A 678 18.89 1.09 -40.43
N ILE A 679 17.99 0.13 -40.66
CA ILE A 679 17.00 0.16 -41.74
C ILE A 679 15.59 -0.22 -41.25
N PRO A 680 14.52 0.27 -41.90
CA PRO A 680 13.14 -0.04 -41.54
C PRO A 680 12.76 -1.45 -42.01
N VAL A 681 12.11 -2.24 -41.14
CA VAL A 681 11.64 -3.60 -41.46
C VAL A 681 10.60 -3.60 -42.59
N SER A 682 9.79 -2.54 -42.68
CA SER A 682 8.79 -2.33 -43.73
C SER A 682 9.38 -2.11 -45.12
N GLY A 683 10.69 -1.86 -45.23
CA GLY A 683 11.34 -1.44 -46.46
C GLY A 683 11.15 0.05 -46.79
N SER A 684 10.57 0.86 -45.90
CA SER A 684 10.54 2.32 -46.05
C SER A 684 10.49 3.03 -44.70
N TRP A 685 11.24 4.14 -44.56
CA TRP A 685 11.19 4.98 -43.37
C TRP A 685 9.87 5.71 -43.24
N LEU A 686 9.34 6.23 -44.35
CA LEU A 686 8.13 7.05 -44.34
C LEU A 686 6.87 6.20 -44.45
N PRO A 687 5.79 6.56 -43.74
CA PRO A 687 4.48 5.96 -43.96
C PRO A 687 3.99 6.14 -45.41
N PRO A 688 3.19 5.22 -45.95
CA PRO A 688 2.63 5.35 -47.30
C PRO A 688 1.95 6.70 -47.53
N GLY A 689 2.29 7.36 -48.65
CA GLY A 689 1.70 8.64 -49.04
C GLY A 689 2.24 9.86 -48.28
N ARG A 690 3.30 9.71 -47.48
CA ARG A 690 3.99 10.82 -46.81
C ARG A 690 5.35 11.06 -47.47
N SER A 691 5.69 12.33 -47.72
CA SER A 691 7.00 12.76 -48.20
C SER A 691 7.91 13.26 -47.07
N PHE A 692 7.38 13.37 -45.85
CA PHE A 692 8.09 13.85 -44.66
C PHE A 692 7.47 13.29 -43.39
N CYS A 693 8.31 12.98 -42.39
CA CYS A 693 7.89 12.72 -41.02
C CYS A 693 9.02 13.04 -40.03
N ALA A 694 8.66 13.40 -38.79
CA ALA A 694 9.61 13.54 -37.69
C ALA A 694 9.79 12.18 -36.99
N PHE A 695 11.03 11.84 -36.67
CA PHE A 695 11.45 10.60 -36.03
C PHE A 695 12.14 10.86 -34.70
N SER A 696 11.91 9.97 -33.75
CA SER A 696 12.52 9.95 -32.43
C SER A 696 13.30 8.66 -32.26
N PHE A 697 14.62 8.79 -32.12
CA PHE A 697 15.54 7.69 -31.84
C PHE A 697 15.78 7.65 -30.34
N ASN A 698 15.18 6.67 -29.69
CA ASN A 698 15.21 6.51 -28.24
C ASN A 698 16.12 5.35 -27.87
N LEU A 699 17.23 5.67 -27.20
CA LEU A 699 18.10 4.69 -26.56
C LEU A 699 17.63 4.48 -25.12
N SER A 700 17.35 3.23 -24.76
CA SER A 700 16.83 2.88 -23.44
C SER A 700 17.55 1.68 -22.84
N SER A 701 17.56 1.59 -21.51
CA SER A 701 18.12 0.46 -20.76
C SER A 701 17.25 0.03 -19.60
N VAL A 702 17.50 -1.18 -19.09
CA VAL A 702 16.98 -1.71 -17.84
C VAL A 702 18.17 -2.19 -17.02
N ASP A 703 18.29 -1.74 -15.77
CA ASP A 703 19.32 -2.22 -14.84
C ASP A 703 18.86 -3.55 -14.21
N ARG A 704 19.80 -4.45 -13.97
CA ARG A 704 19.66 -5.75 -13.31
C ARG A 704 20.00 -5.62 -11.83
N THR A 705 19.31 -4.68 -11.18
CA THR A 705 19.39 -4.46 -9.74
C THR A 705 18.02 -4.66 -9.08
N THR A 706 17.99 -4.77 -7.76
CA THR A 706 16.76 -4.97 -6.98
C THR A 706 16.87 -4.31 -5.61
N ASP A 707 15.76 -3.84 -5.07
CA ASP A 707 15.62 -3.43 -3.66
C ASP A 707 14.91 -4.52 -2.83
N GLY A 708 14.73 -5.71 -3.41
CA GLY A 708 14.00 -6.83 -2.84
C GLY A 708 12.48 -6.73 -2.89
N LYS A 709 11.91 -5.60 -3.30
CA LYS A 709 10.46 -5.40 -3.52
C LYS A 709 10.14 -5.31 -5.01
N SER A 710 11.03 -4.71 -5.78
CA SER A 710 10.88 -4.45 -7.20
C SER A 710 12.23 -4.55 -7.94
N THR A 711 12.17 -4.41 -9.27
CA THR A 711 13.34 -4.13 -10.11
C THR A 711 13.14 -2.78 -10.77
N PRO A 712 14.21 -2.01 -11.03
CA PRO A 712 14.10 -0.76 -11.77
C PRO A 712 13.38 -0.96 -13.10
N GLY A 713 12.50 -0.02 -13.43
CA GLY A 713 11.89 0.04 -14.75
C GLY A 713 12.90 0.45 -15.83
N GLY A 714 12.49 0.34 -17.09
CA GLY A 714 13.30 0.83 -18.20
C GLY A 714 13.44 2.35 -18.20
N ARG A 715 14.68 2.83 -18.39
CA ARG A 715 15.09 4.23 -18.47
C ARG A 715 15.34 4.63 -19.93
N THR A 716 14.97 5.85 -20.30
CA THR A 716 15.50 6.50 -21.51
C THR A 716 16.88 7.07 -21.19
N LEU A 717 17.91 6.58 -21.86
CA LEU A 717 19.30 7.04 -21.73
C LEU A 717 19.57 8.25 -22.63
N TRP A 718 19.02 8.23 -23.84
CA TRP A 718 19.17 9.30 -24.82
C TRP A 718 17.96 9.35 -25.75
N ARG A 719 17.64 10.53 -26.26
CA ARG A 719 16.63 10.71 -27.31
C ARG A 719 17.12 11.73 -28.32
N GLU A 720 17.09 11.36 -29.59
CA GLU A 720 17.44 12.22 -30.71
C GLU A 720 16.23 12.42 -31.63
N LEU A 721 15.94 13.66 -32.03
CA LEU A 721 14.82 14.00 -32.92
C LEU A 721 15.33 14.47 -34.27
N ILE A 722 14.96 13.78 -35.35
CA ILE A 722 15.33 14.14 -36.72
C ILE A 722 14.11 14.11 -37.65
N GLY A 723 14.05 15.03 -38.60
CA GLY A 723 13.12 14.99 -39.72
C GLY A 723 13.68 14.13 -40.84
N ILE A 724 12.88 13.24 -41.40
CA ILE A 724 13.23 12.49 -42.62
C ILE A 724 12.23 12.89 -43.70
N SER A 725 12.74 13.22 -44.88
CA SER A 725 11.99 13.43 -46.10
C SER A 725 12.52 12.56 -47.23
N HIS A 726 11.63 12.21 -48.15
CA HIS A 726 11.96 11.52 -49.38
C HIS A 726 11.05 12.08 -50.48
N PRO A 727 11.60 12.67 -51.55
CA PRO A 727 10.79 13.18 -52.64
C PRO A 727 10.06 12.01 -53.32
N PRO A 728 8.74 12.13 -53.60
CA PRO A 728 8.04 11.12 -54.38
C PRO A 728 8.67 11.07 -55.78
N SER A 729 9.06 9.86 -56.20
CA SER A 729 9.53 9.57 -57.56
C SER A 729 8.45 9.81 -58.61
#